data_AF-A0AAE9DVN6-F1
#
_entry.id   AF-A0AAE9DVN6-F1
#
_cell.length_a   1.000
_cell.length_b   1.000
_cell.length_c   1.000
_cell.angle_alpha   90.00
_cell.angle_beta   90.00
_cell.angle_gamma   90.00
#
_symmetry.space_group_name_H-M   'P 1'
#
loop_
_entity.id
_entity.type
_entity.pdbx_description
1 polymer ?
#
loop_
_entity_poly.entity_id
_entity_poly.type
_entity_poly.pdbx_seq_one_letter_code
_entity_poly.pdbx_strand_id
1 'polypeptide(L)'
;MRRRRRCLALLFIFSAFITPLGFFYFTISNESGKFGFSSEYTSGFQTSEVAEQPENVQLDFKSFPDSECSDFSSNVTIDYPECLSKMQWIRNGWKTHQCYADNYIDGSECSFRYYLSQVENYCPPMTETIRRNGLAKMSPSIRRLLPIFDGIPVYMRTRINRLWKKWKEGAHEVMETYEKTMTNRKKLNVLVFIGFLANEQKLKLAKKSDHGGPLGELLQWSDLLASLSIIGHHLEVTTDKDSLRSVLWKYKERGPCQYVNGTRQQMDTIFTDIMGLNILRQYHRQFLLNNRCRIRLLDSFGTHAEFTTKTYFLQNKRKLSGPFSQRNPWGGHGLDLRQHWTFYPHSDDNTFLGFVVDTEGVDEKRQKTLYPSALVYGKEKYMWENAEKPIGVLKKFVKIHATVADLEDVNEKKTNQSTVFDDVKNHGFLNSQEISELLDTTTIFFGLGFPLEGPAPLEAMARGAVFINARFEIPKSRKNYKFLAEKPTLREWTSQNPYMEEIGEPHVITVDINNEKELEIAIKRAIELKPKPFVPFEFSPAGMLLRVALLLEKQETCGKIAKSKRWPPVNQMKIFKTVNSGDSCEMTCHSQKMKCESSYFPIINSPSLLQRQFGCSSTIPDASPFAPFNCTVQSSAYLFSCASRPPLEVVRVCPCRDYIPEQHAVCKACL
;
A
#
# COMPACT_ATOMS: atom_id res chain seq x y z
N MET A 1 69.45 7.76 -9.23
CA MET A 1 68.29 8.68 -9.05
C MET A 1 66.95 8.12 -9.58
N ARG A 2 66.60 6.85 -9.31
CA ARG A 2 65.23 6.30 -9.54
C ARG A 2 64.63 5.57 -8.33
N ARG A 3 65.38 5.38 -7.24
CA ARG A 3 64.89 4.85 -5.95
C ARG A 3 64.49 5.93 -4.93
N ARG A 4 64.91 7.19 -5.10
CA ARG A 4 64.56 8.31 -4.19
C ARG A 4 63.17 8.94 -4.43
N ARG A 5 62.49 8.63 -5.54
CA ARG A 5 61.12 9.13 -5.81
C ARG A 5 59.99 8.16 -5.44
N ARG A 6 60.29 6.94 -4.97
CA ARG A 6 59.27 5.98 -4.47
C ARG A 6 59.13 5.95 -2.94
N CYS A 7 60.12 6.40 -2.17
CA CYS A 7 59.99 6.51 -0.71
C CYS A 7 59.25 7.78 -0.24
N LEU A 8 59.27 8.87 -1.04
CA LEU A 8 58.55 10.11 -0.70
C LEU A 8 57.04 10.06 -1.00
N ALA A 9 56.59 9.13 -1.86
CA ALA A 9 55.16 8.93 -2.13
C ALA A 9 54.44 8.03 -1.10
N LEU A 10 55.18 7.18 -0.38
CA LEU A 10 54.63 6.37 0.72
C LEU A 10 54.61 7.10 2.07
N LEU A 11 55.46 8.11 2.26
CA LEU A 11 55.48 8.96 3.45
C LEU A 11 54.36 10.03 3.49
N PHE A 12 53.76 10.38 2.35
CA PHE A 12 52.59 11.27 2.31
C PHE A 12 51.24 10.53 2.42
N ILE A 13 51.24 9.20 2.31
CA ILE A 13 50.01 8.38 2.44
C ILE A 13 49.81 7.88 3.89
N PHE A 14 50.86 7.87 4.72
CA PHE A 14 50.77 7.48 6.13
C PHE A 14 50.57 8.62 7.14
N SER A 15 50.71 9.89 6.74
CA SER A 15 50.50 11.05 7.63
C SER A 15 49.11 11.67 7.57
N ALA A 16 48.23 11.23 6.66
CA ALA A 16 46.86 11.73 6.53
C ALA A 16 45.79 10.84 7.21
N PHE A 17 46.20 9.76 7.88
CA PHE A 17 45.27 8.81 8.52
C PHE A 17 45.52 8.55 10.02
N ILE A 18 46.50 9.21 10.66
CA ILE A 18 46.85 8.95 12.09
C ILE A 18 46.80 10.24 12.95
N THR A 19 45.95 11.20 12.60
CA THR A 19 45.73 12.43 13.39
C THR A 19 44.26 12.76 13.74
N PRO A 20 43.26 11.87 13.54
CA PRO A 20 42.00 11.97 14.29
C PRO A 20 41.73 10.80 15.25
N LEU A 21 42.62 9.81 15.38
CA LEU A 21 42.46 8.69 16.32
C LEU A 21 43.05 8.94 17.73
N GLY A 22 43.94 9.93 17.88
CA GLY A 22 44.51 10.32 19.18
C GLY A 22 43.67 11.31 19.98
N PHE A 23 42.82 12.11 19.32
CA PHE A 23 41.94 13.08 19.99
C PHE A 23 40.60 12.46 20.43
N PHE A 24 40.22 11.33 19.82
CA PHE A 24 39.01 10.57 20.16
C PHE A 24 39.21 9.69 21.42
N TYR A 25 40.44 9.24 21.72
CA TYR A 25 40.70 8.40 22.90
C TYR A 25 40.88 9.20 24.19
N PHE A 26 41.31 10.47 24.12
CA PHE A 26 41.53 11.31 25.29
C PHE A 26 40.26 12.03 25.78
N THR A 27 39.25 12.19 24.92
CA THR A 27 37.95 12.76 25.30
C THR A 27 36.96 11.72 25.83
N ILE A 28 37.16 10.43 25.52
CA ILE A 28 36.31 9.33 26.03
C ILE A 28 36.77 8.86 27.43
N SER A 29 38.02 9.12 27.85
CA SER A 29 38.53 8.64 29.14
C SER A 29 38.28 9.58 30.34
N ASN A 30 37.55 10.69 30.18
CA ASN A 30 37.33 11.65 31.27
C ASN A 30 35.86 12.06 31.54
N GLU A 31 34.88 11.40 30.91
CA GLU A 31 33.46 11.50 31.30
C GLU A 31 32.85 10.17 31.77
N SER A 32 33.65 9.09 31.86
CA SER A 32 33.31 7.88 32.61
C SER A 32 33.50 8.12 34.11
N GLY A 33 32.61 8.93 34.69
CA GLY A 33 32.72 9.34 36.09
C GLY A 33 31.46 9.99 36.66
N LYS A 34 30.26 9.66 36.17
CA LYS A 34 28.96 9.76 36.85
C LYS A 34 27.85 9.33 35.88
N PHE A 35 26.87 8.59 36.41
CA PHE A 35 25.73 7.94 35.76
C PHE A 35 26.00 6.53 35.21
N GLY A 36 25.54 5.54 36.00
CA GLY A 36 25.60 4.13 35.67
C GLY A 36 24.73 3.81 34.45
N PHE A 37 25.37 3.22 33.44
CA PHE A 37 24.71 2.63 32.28
C PHE A 37 24.20 1.24 32.64
N SER A 38 22.88 1.08 32.56
CA SER A 38 22.27 -0.24 32.34
C SER A 38 22.21 -0.50 30.83
N SER A 39 22.40 -1.76 30.43
CA SER A 39 22.39 -2.21 29.04
C SER A 39 21.00 -2.05 28.41
N GLU A 40 20.87 -1.18 27.41
CA GLU A 40 19.66 -1.12 26.58
C GLU A 40 19.70 -2.18 25.48
N TYR A 41 18.71 -3.08 25.55
CA TYR A 41 18.44 -4.15 24.62
C TYR A 41 17.85 -3.65 23.31
N THR A 42 18.26 -4.31 22.23
CA THR A 42 17.72 -4.28 20.86
C THR A 42 16.19 -4.37 20.81
N SER A 43 15.52 -3.41 20.16
CA SER A 43 14.05 -3.37 20.07
C SER A 43 13.49 -3.87 18.73
N GLY A 44 13.45 -5.20 18.57
CA GLY A 44 12.39 -5.82 17.77
C GLY A 44 11.16 -6.01 18.67
N PHE A 45 10.13 -5.18 18.52
CA PHE A 45 8.96 -5.21 19.41
C PHE A 45 7.88 -6.16 18.90
N GLN A 46 7.37 -7.01 19.81
CA GLN A 46 6.28 -7.97 19.57
C GLN A 46 5.02 -7.55 20.33
N THR A 47 3.85 -7.78 19.73
CA THR A 47 2.58 -7.67 20.46
C THR A 47 2.41 -8.91 21.35
N SER A 48 2.19 -8.76 22.66
CA SER A 48 2.04 -9.89 23.60
C SER A 48 0.95 -10.86 23.14
N GLU A 49 1.31 -12.13 22.97
CA GLU A 49 0.39 -13.21 22.65
C GLU A 49 -0.25 -13.75 23.94
N VAL A 50 -1.58 -13.78 23.99
CA VAL A 50 -2.28 -14.74 24.85
C VAL A 50 -2.35 -16.02 24.03
N ALA A 51 -1.39 -16.92 24.24
CA ALA A 51 -1.43 -18.25 23.66
C ALA A 51 -2.48 -19.08 24.42
N GLU A 52 -3.53 -19.52 23.73
CA GLU A 52 -4.28 -20.69 24.19
C GLU A 52 -3.31 -21.88 24.20
N GLN A 53 -3.29 -22.62 25.31
CA GLN A 53 -2.44 -23.80 25.47
C GLN A 53 -2.72 -24.78 24.32
N PRO A 54 -1.69 -25.30 23.63
CA PRO A 54 -1.88 -26.37 22.66
C PRO A 54 -2.35 -27.61 23.42
N GLU A 55 -3.64 -27.94 23.30
CA GLU A 55 -4.18 -29.18 23.83
C GLU A 55 -3.52 -30.37 23.07
N ASN A 56 -3.08 -31.38 23.81
CA ASN A 56 -2.25 -32.47 23.29
C ASN A 56 -3.09 -33.40 22.40
N VAL A 57 -2.90 -33.34 21.08
CA VAL A 57 -3.58 -34.25 20.14
C VAL A 57 -2.68 -35.44 19.88
N GLN A 58 -3.13 -36.62 20.30
CA GLN A 58 -2.53 -37.88 19.91
C GLN A 58 -3.17 -38.33 18.58
N LEU A 59 -2.45 -38.16 17.47
CA LEU A 59 -2.89 -38.63 16.15
C LEU A 59 -2.51 -40.11 15.98
N ASP A 60 -3.49 -40.98 15.74
CA ASP A 60 -3.24 -42.37 15.35
C ASP A 60 -3.41 -42.54 13.84
N PHE A 61 -2.31 -42.45 13.09
CA PHE A 61 -2.34 -42.60 11.64
C PHE A 61 -2.79 -43.98 11.16
N LYS A 62 -2.77 -45.00 12.02
CA LYS A 62 -3.23 -46.36 11.68
C LYS A 62 -4.75 -46.48 11.60
N SER A 63 -5.48 -45.45 12.06
CA SER A 63 -6.93 -45.36 11.94
C SER A 63 -7.41 -44.95 10.54
N PHE A 64 -6.54 -44.33 9.73
CA PHE A 64 -6.87 -43.99 8.35
C PHE A 64 -6.65 -45.20 7.44
N PRO A 65 -7.62 -45.58 6.59
CA PRO A 65 -7.42 -46.62 5.60
C PRO A 65 -6.29 -46.26 4.63
N ASP A 66 -5.43 -47.23 4.26
CA ASP A 66 -4.36 -47.02 3.28
C ASP A 66 -4.87 -46.45 1.94
N SER A 67 -6.12 -46.79 1.57
CA SER A 67 -6.82 -46.22 0.43
C SER A 67 -7.06 -44.72 0.59
N GLU A 68 -7.47 -44.23 1.77
CA GLU A 68 -7.65 -42.78 2.00
C GLU A 68 -6.32 -42.04 1.98
N CYS A 69 -5.20 -42.69 2.32
CA CYS A 69 -3.88 -42.06 2.33
C CYS A 69 -3.27 -41.96 0.93
N SER A 70 -3.50 -42.94 0.06
CA SER A 70 -2.82 -43.06 -1.23
C SER A 70 -3.73 -42.77 -2.44
N ASP A 71 -5.05 -42.82 -2.26
CA ASP A 71 -6.02 -42.58 -3.34
C ASP A 71 -6.35 -41.10 -3.45
N PHE A 72 -5.94 -40.50 -4.56
CA PHE A 72 -6.26 -39.12 -4.90
C PHE A 72 -7.32 -39.12 -5.99
N SER A 73 -8.35 -38.28 -5.85
CA SER A 73 -9.35 -38.11 -6.90
C SER A 73 -8.68 -37.74 -8.23
N SER A 74 -9.30 -38.12 -9.34
CA SER A 74 -8.82 -37.81 -10.70
C SER A 74 -8.57 -36.32 -10.93
N ASN A 75 -9.22 -35.44 -10.15
CA ASN A 75 -9.11 -33.99 -10.23
C ASN A 75 -8.01 -33.40 -9.33
N VAL A 76 -7.25 -34.20 -8.58
CA VAL A 76 -6.22 -33.69 -7.64
C VAL A 76 -5.19 -32.80 -8.34
N THR A 77 -4.82 -33.10 -9.59
CA THR A 77 -3.84 -32.31 -10.35
C THR A 77 -4.40 -30.97 -10.82
N ILE A 78 -5.72 -30.80 -10.81
CA ILE A 78 -6.43 -29.57 -11.17
C ILE A 78 -6.61 -28.70 -9.91
N ASP A 79 -7.09 -29.30 -8.82
CA ASP A 79 -7.41 -28.56 -7.58
C ASP A 79 -6.21 -28.38 -6.64
N TYR A 80 -5.21 -29.25 -6.76
CA TYR A 80 -4.00 -29.27 -5.94
C TYR A 80 -2.79 -29.60 -6.82
N PRO A 81 -2.43 -28.69 -7.74
CA PRO A 81 -1.47 -28.97 -8.80
C PRO A 81 -0.07 -29.35 -8.30
N GLU A 82 0.25 -29.00 -7.05
CA GLU A 82 1.54 -29.28 -6.43
C GLU A 82 1.51 -30.51 -5.50
N CYS A 83 0.35 -31.11 -5.23
CA CYS A 83 0.19 -32.20 -4.26
C CYS A 83 1.11 -33.38 -4.56
N LEU A 84 1.02 -33.94 -5.78
CA LEU A 84 1.76 -35.15 -6.15
C LEU A 84 3.28 -34.92 -6.12
N SER A 85 3.75 -33.77 -6.62
CA SER A 85 5.17 -33.41 -6.57
C SER A 85 5.66 -33.22 -5.13
N LYS A 86 4.83 -32.66 -4.25
CA LYS A 86 5.14 -32.46 -2.83
C LYS A 86 5.16 -33.78 -2.06
N MET A 87 4.25 -34.70 -2.36
CA MET A 87 4.26 -36.07 -1.83
C MET A 87 5.57 -36.77 -2.17
N GLN A 88 6.02 -36.68 -3.44
CA GLN A 88 7.31 -37.26 -3.83
C GLN A 88 8.50 -36.58 -3.16
N TRP A 89 8.45 -35.26 -2.99
CA TRP A 89 9.50 -34.50 -2.33
C TRP A 89 9.65 -34.88 -0.85
N ILE A 90 8.53 -34.96 -0.11
CA ILE A 90 8.56 -35.20 1.33
C ILE A 90 9.02 -36.62 1.68
N ARG A 91 8.71 -37.63 0.84
CA ARG A 91 9.22 -39.01 0.97
C ARG A 91 10.74 -39.06 1.16
N ASN A 92 11.47 -38.22 0.42
CA ASN A 92 12.92 -38.16 0.46
C ASN A 92 13.46 -37.10 1.43
N GLY A 93 12.65 -36.09 1.77
CA GLY A 93 13.09 -34.89 2.49
C GLY A 93 12.70 -34.82 3.97
N TRP A 94 11.76 -35.64 4.46
CA TRP A 94 11.22 -35.46 5.82
C TRP A 94 12.24 -35.66 6.95
N LYS A 95 13.36 -36.36 6.70
CA LYS A 95 14.44 -36.53 7.70
C LYS A 95 15.44 -35.38 7.73
N THR A 96 15.33 -34.39 6.84
CA THR A 96 16.32 -33.29 6.77
C THR A 96 16.21 -32.31 7.93
N HIS A 97 15.11 -32.32 8.68
CA HIS A 97 14.90 -31.41 9.80
C HIS A 97 13.94 -32.00 10.84
N GLN A 98 14.23 -31.78 12.12
CA GLN A 98 13.44 -32.31 13.25
C GLN A 98 11.96 -31.89 13.22
N CYS A 99 11.69 -30.66 12.75
CA CYS A 99 10.34 -30.11 12.66
C CYS A 99 9.30 -31.00 11.93
N TYR A 100 9.72 -31.87 11.01
CA TYR A 100 8.77 -32.78 10.34
C TYR A 100 8.24 -33.83 11.32
N ALA A 101 9.13 -34.41 12.13
CA ALA A 101 8.76 -35.32 13.21
C ALA A 101 7.91 -34.60 14.27
N ASP A 102 8.21 -33.32 14.57
CA ASP A 102 7.40 -32.49 15.48
C ASP A 102 5.99 -32.19 14.91
N ASN A 103 5.77 -32.35 13.60
CA ASN A 103 4.45 -32.33 12.95
C ASN A 103 3.92 -33.74 12.65
N TYR A 104 4.34 -34.72 13.44
CA TYR A 104 3.86 -36.09 13.42
C TYR A 104 4.17 -36.87 12.12
N ILE A 105 5.18 -36.45 11.35
CA ILE A 105 5.65 -37.26 10.22
C ILE A 105 6.48 -38.43 10.73
N ASP A 106 6.02 -39.66 10.45
CA ASP A 106 6.66 -40.90 10.87
C ASP A 106 7.32 -41.69 9.72
N GLY A 107 7.14 -41.21 8.48
CA GLY A 107 7.65 -41.84 7.27
C GLY A 107 6.61 -42.65 6.48
N SER A 108 5.38 -42.80 6.99
CA SER A 108 4.25 -43.40 6.27
C SER A 108 3.63 -42.44 5.26
N GLU A 109 3.00 -42.99 4.21
CA GLU A 109 2.24 -42.19 3.21
C GLU A 109 1.11 -41.37 3.84
N CYS A 110 0.42 -41.94 4.85
CA CYS A 110 -0.62 -41.24 5.61
C CYS A 110 -0.06 -40.00 6.30
N SER A 111 1.09 -40.10 6.98
CA SER A 111 1.70 -38.97 7.67
C SER A 111 2.13 -37.86 6.71
N PHE A 112 2.62 -38.22 5.51
CA PHE A 112 2.97 -37.28 4.46
C PHE A 112 1.74 -36.53 3.91
N ARG A 113 0.67 -37.27 3.57
CA ARG A 113 -0.57 -36.68 3.07
C ARG A 113 -1.22 -35.81 4.13
N TYR A 114 -1.24 -36.25 5.39
CA TYR A 114 -1.74 -35.46 6.51
C TYR A 114 -0.99 -34.13 6.61
N TYR A 115 0.34 -34.16 6.63
CA TYR A 115 1.15 -32.95 6.70
C TYR A 115 0.89 -32.00 5.52
N LEU A 116 0.92 -32.53 4.29
CA LEU A 116 0.74 -31.73 3.08
C LEU A 116 -0.69 -31.23 2.90
N SER A 117 -1.69 -31.87 3.50
CA SER A 117 -3.09 -31.42 3.44
C SER A 117 -3.47 -30.47 4.58
N GLN A 118 -3.09 -30.79 5.82
CA GLN A 118 -3.52 -30.09 7.02
C GLN A 118 -2.55 -28.99 7.46
N VAL A 119 -1.24 -29.19 7.28
CA VAL A 119 -0.21 -28.23 7.70
C VAL A 119 0.13 -27.27 6.56
N GLU A 120 0.42 -27.80 5.37
CA GLU A 120 0.90 -26.98 4.24
C GLU A 120 -0.14 -26.68 3.15
N ASN A 121 -1.30 -27.35 3.15
CA ASN A 121 -2.39 -27.17 2.17
C ASN A 121 -2.03 -27.44 0.70
N TYR A 122 -0.94 -28.16 0.43
CA TYR A 122 -0.60 -28.63 -0.91
C TYR A 122 -1.48 -29.78 -1.40
N CYS A 123 -2.15 -30.52 -0.51
CA CYS A 123 -2.99 -31.67 -0.84
C CYS A 123 -4.44 -31.55 -0.34
N PRO A 124 -5.40 -32.34 -0.89
CA PRO A 124 -6.77 -32.41 -0.40
C PRO A 124 -6.84 -32.79 1.09
N PRO A 125 -7.68 -32.12 1.91
CA PRO A 125 -7.93 -32.47 3.30
C PRO A 125 -8.34 -33.95 3.43
N MET A 126 -7.81 -34.61 4.46
CA MET A 126 -8.30 -35.91 4.91
C MET A 126 -9.55 -35.74 5.78
N THR A 127 -10.45 -36.72 5.77
CA THR A 127 -11.72 -36.64 6.51
C THR A 127 -11.46 -36.65 8.03
N GLU A 128 -12.23 -35.84 8.78
CA GLU A 128 -12.24 -35.78 10.26
C GLU A 128 -10.98 -35.29 11.01
N THR A 129 -10.42 -34.13 10.66
CA THR A 129 -9.54 -33.42 11.62
C THR A 129 -9.76 -31.92 11.63
N ILE A 130 -10.08 -31.39 12.82
CA ILE A 130 -10.31 -29.97 13.09
C ILE A 130 -8.98 -29.23 12.92
N ARG A 131 -8.93 -28.28 11.97
CA ARG A 131 -7.81 -27.34 11.82
C ARG A 131 -7.59 -26.57 13.13
N ARG A 132 -6.54 -26.89 13.89
CA ARG A 132 -6.03 -26.03 14.97
C ARG A 132 -5.05 -25.01 14.40
N ASN A 133 -5.57 -24.13 13.55
CA ASN A 133 -4.84 -22.91 13.24
C ASN A 133 -5.14 -21.90 14.33
N GLY A 134 -4.11 -21.23 14.87
CA GLY A 134 -4.33 -20.05 15.68
C GLY A 134 -5.23 -19.08 14.91
N LEU A 135 -6.41 -18.80 15.44
CA LEU A 135 -7.37 -17.90 14.81
C LEU A 135 -7.05 -16.46 15.20
N ALA A 136 -7.15 -15.54 14.25
CA ALA A 136 -7.03 -14.13 14.51
C ALA A 136 -8.30 -13.66 15.23
N LYS A 137 -8.20 -13.40 16.53
CA LYS A 137 -9.29 -12.78 17.30
C LYS A 137 -9.18 -11.27 17.16
N MET A 138 -10.27 -10.64 16.69
CA MET A 138 -10.32 -9.18 16.62
C MET A 138 -10.25 -8.60 18.04
N SER A 139 -9.40 -7.61 18.23
CA SER A 139 -9.16 -7.01 19.54
C SER A 139 -8.90 -5.51 19.37
N PRO A 140 -9.92 -4.67 19.56
CA PRO A 140 -9.79 -3.22 19.48
C PRO A 140 -9.16 -2.62 20.77
N SER A 141 -8.13 -3.29 21.29
CA SER A 141 -7.36 -2.89 22.47
C SER A 141 -6.03 -2.27 22.09
N ILE A 142 -5.82 -1.01 22.46
CA ILE A 142 -4.59 -0.28 22.14
C ILE A 142 -3.35 -0.87 22.81
N ARG A 143 -3.54 -1.68 23.86
CA ARG A 143 -2.46 -2.33 24.61
C ARG A 143 -1.53 -3.14 23.72
N ARG A 144 -2.06 -3.70 22.62
CA ARG A 144 -1.28 -4.46 21.65
C ARG A 144 -0.28 -3.60 20.87
N LEU A 145 -0.53 -2.30 20.73
CA LEU A 145 0.36 -1.36 20.06
C LEU A 145 1.33 -0.66 21.01
N LEU A 146 1.10 -0.68 22.33
CA LEU A 146 1.98 0.01 23.29
C LEU A 146 3.46 -0.40 23.15
N PRO A 147 3.82 -1.68 22.99
CA PRO A 147 5.22 -2.07 22.78
C PRO A 147 5.82 -1.50 21.49
N ILE A 148 5.00 -1.20 20.48
CA ILE A 148 5.44 -0.69 19.17
C ILE A 148 5.63 0.83 19.21
N PHE A 149 4.93 1.54 20.10
CA PHE A 149 4.88 3.00 20.10
C PHE A 149 6.22 3.68 20.31
N ASP A 150 7.17 3.04 20.97
CA ASP A 150 8.51 3.60 21.20
C ASP A 150 9.42 3.45 19.97
N GLY A 151 9.09 2.56 19.03
CA GLY A 151 9.83 2.32 17.79
C GLY A 151 9.32 3.13 16.58
N ILE A 152 8.26 3.92 16.74
CA ILE A 152 7.62 4.69 15.64
C ILE A 152 7.61 6.21 15.93
N PRO A 153 7.55 7.07 14.89
CA PRO A 153 7.47 8.52 15.05
C PRO A 153 6.31 9.03 15.92
N VAL A 154 6.51 10.18 16.56
CA VAL A 154 5.52 10.85 17.43
C VAL A 154 4.22 11.13 16.69
N TYR A 155 4.29 11.61 15.45
CA TYR A 155 3.10 11.80 14.61
C TYR A 155 2.23 10.53 14.53
N MET A 156 2.86 9.38 14.30
CA MET A 156 2.15 8.12 14.10
C MET A 156 1.43 7.66 15.38
N ARG A 157 2.11 7.69 16.53
CA ARG A 157 1.51 7.32 17.82
C ARG A 157 0.42 8.29 18.24
N THR A 158 0.61 9.60 18.03
CA THR A 158 -0.41 10.62 18.35
C THR A 158 -1.67 10.42 17.52
N ARG A 159 -1.52 10.18 16.21
CA ARG A 159 -2.65 9.89 15.33
C ARG A 159 -3.41 8.63 15.75
N ILE A 160 -2.71 7.52 16.00
CA ILE A 160 -3.34 6.26 16.42
C ILE A 160 -4.11 6.44 17.73
N ASN A 161 -3.50 7.08 18.73
CA ASN A 161 -4.16 7.35 20.02
C ASN A 161 -5.42 8.21 19.85
N ARG A 162 -5.31 9.29 19.08
CA ARG A 162 -6.41 10.23 18.85
C ARG A 162 -7.59 9.57 18.13
N LEU A 163 -7.32 8.76 17.10
CA LEU A 163 -8.37 8.04 16.35
C LEU A 163 -8.84 6.74 17.03
N TRP A 164 -8.29 6.35 18.18
CA TRP A 164 -8.57 5.03 18.76
C TRP A 164 -10.05 4.84 19.10
N LYS A 165 -10.76 5.92 19.46
CA LYS A 165 -12.21 5.87 19.66
C LYS A 165 -12.93 5.45 18.37
N LYS A 166 -12.64 6.11 17.24
CA LYS A 166 -13.18 5.76 15.91
C LYS A 166 -12.78 4.37 15.45
N TRP A 167 -11.56 3.93 15.75
CA TRP A 167 -11.14 2.55 15.48
C TRP A 167 -11.96 1.52 16.24
N LYS A 168 -12.29 1.77 17.52
CA LYS A 168 -13.20 0.89 18.29
C LYS A 168 -14.60 0.88 17.68
N GLU A 169 -15.15 2.05 17.36
CA GLU A 169 -16.47 2.19 16.72
C GLU A 169 -16.53 1.39 15.41
N GLY A 170 -15.56 1.60 14.51
CA GLY A 170 -15.50 0.87 13.24
C GLY A 170 -15.22 -0.63 13.39
N ALA A 171 -14.51 -1.04 14.44
CA ALA A 171 -14.35 -2.47 14.76
C ALA A 171 -15.67 -3.11 15.20
N HIS A 172 -16.52 -2.40 15.94
CA HIS A 172 -17.86 -2.87 16.28
C HIS A 172 -18.75 -2.92 15.02
N GLU A 173 -18.78 -1.85 14.24
CA GLU A 173 -19.57 -1.75 13.00
C GLU A 173 -19.25 -2.88 12.02
N VAL A 174 -17.96 -3.14 11.76
CA VAL A 174 -17.56 -4.18 10.80
C VAL A 174 -17.85 -5.59 11.33
N MET A 175 -17.77 -5.81 12.64
CA MET A 175 -18.12 -7.10 13.25
C MET A 175 -19.61 -7.36 13.19
N GLU A 176 -20.44 -6.34 13.41
CA GLU A 176 -21.89 -6.44 13.32
C GLU A 176 -22.36 -6.64 11.86
N THR A 177 -21.77 -5.90 10.93
CA THR A 177 -22.18 -5.92 9.52
C THR A 177 -21.62 -7.13 8.75
N TYR A 178 -20.39 -7.54 9.06
CA TYR A 178 -19.63 -8.55 8.30
C TYR A 178 -19.08 -9.68 9.19
N GLU A 179 -19.86 -10.12 10.17
CA GLU A 179 -19.44 -11.13 11.17
C GLU A 179 -18.77 -12.37 10.55
N LYS A 180 -19.39 -12.96 9.52
CA LYS A 180 -18.88 -14.17 8.85
C LYS A 180 -17.51 -13.97 8.20
N THR A 181 -17.29 -12.78 7.63
CA THR A 181 -16.03 -12.40 7.01
C THR A 181 -14.97 -12.09 8.07
N MET A 182 -15.37 -11.54 9.21
CA MET A 182 -14.44 -11.09 10.26
C MET A 182 -14.11 -12.17 11.31
N THR A 183 -14.85 -13.27 11.34
CA THR A 183 -14.64 -14.44 12.23
C THR A 183 -13.85 -15.57 11.55
N ASN A 184 -13.28 -16.49 12.33
CA ASN A 184 -12.55 -17.68 11.84
C ASN A 184 -11.38 -17.40 10.88
N ARG A 185 -10.82 -16.18 10.92
CA ARG A 185 -9.68 -15.79 10.10
C ARG A 185 -8.40 -16.41 10.63
N LYS A 186 -7.49 -16.75 9.72
CA LYS A 186 -6.17 -17.27 10.07
C LYS A 186 -5.32 -16.18 10.76
N LYS A 187 -4.69 -16.50 11.89
CA LYS A 187 -3.67 -15.63 12.49
C LYS A 187 -2.40 -15.67 11.65
N LEU A 188 -1.93 -14.49 11.26
CA LEU A 188 -0.74 -14.29 10.43
C LEU A 188 0.41 -13.72 11.25
N ASN A 189 1.63 -14.11 10.91
CA ASN A 189 2.87 -13.45 11.30
C ASN A 189 3.20 -12.37 10.26
N VAL A 190 3.04 -11.10 10.64
CA VAL A 190 3.20 -9.97 9.73
C VAL A 190 4.43 -9.16 10.11
N LEU A 191 5.37 -9.06 9.17
CA LEU A 191 6.48 -8.11 9.26
C LEU A 191 6.03 -6.77 8.68
N VAL A 192 6.21 -5.71 9.45
CA VAL A 192 6.04 -4.33 8.98
C VAL A 192 7.40 -3.65 9.03
N PHE A 193 7.99 -3.41 7.86
CA PHE A 193 9.27 -2.70 7.75
C PHE A 193 9.09 -1.37 7.03
N ILE A 194 9.12 -0.27 7.79
CA ILE A 194 8.96 1.09 7.27
C ILE A 194 10.32 1.60 6.80
N GLY A 195 10.63 1.34 5.54
CA GLY A 195 11.97 1.49 4.98
C GLY A 195 12.43 2.92 4.76
N PHE A 196 11.51 3.86 4.53
CA PHE A 196 11.91 5.27 4.41
C PHE A 196 12.40 5.85 5.75
N LEU A 197 11.89 5.35 6.88
CA LEU A 197 12.37 5.72 8.22
C LEU A 197 13.77 5.15 8.51
N ALA A 198 14.16 4.06 7.85
CA ALA A 198 15.48 3.44 8.03
C ALA A 198 16.65 4.31 7.52
N ASN A 199 16.36 5.43 6.86
CA ASN A 199 17.34 6.44 6.47
C ASN A 199 17.00 7.83 7.03
N GLU A 200 16.33 7.92 8.19
CA GLU A 200 15.86 9.17 8.80
C GLU A 200 16.99 10.18 9.06
N GLN A 201 18.22 9.71 9.36
CA GLN A 201 19.40 10.58 9.51
C GLN A 201 19.70 11.41 8.25
N LYS A 202 19.35 10.90 7.06
CA LYS A 202 19.56 11.58 5.77
C LYS A 202 18.30 12.27 5.26
N LEU A 203 17.14 11.63 5.41
CA LEU A 203 15.89 12.12 4.81
C LEU A 203 15.14 13.11 5.71
N LYS A 204 15.32 13.00 7.04
CA LYS A 204 14.66 13.82 8.06
C LYS A 204 13.14 13.92 7.86
N LEU A 205 12.48 12.86 7.40
CA LEU A 205 11.06 12.89 7.02
C LEU A 205 10.16 12.92 8.25
N ALA A 206 10.46 12.12 9.27
CA ALA A 206 9.78 12.19 10.56
C ALA A 206 10.03 13.56 11.23
N LYS A 207 11.26 14.08 11.21
CA LYS A 207 11.55 15.43 11.77
C LYS A 207 10.81 16.55 11.04
N LYS A 208 10.65 16.42 9.71
CA LYS A 208 9.86 17.35 8.92
C LYS A 208 8.35 17.21 9.19
N SER A 209 7.85 16.02 9.53
CA SER A 209 6.43 15.83 9.86
C SER A 209 5.96 16.66 11.05
N ASP A 210 6.84 16.90 12.03
CA ASP A 210 6.55 17.74 13.20
C ASP A 210 6.38 19.24 12.84
N HIS A 211 6.73 19.64 11.61
CA HIS A 211 6.70 21.02 11.11
C HIS A 211 5.99 21.14 9.74
N GLY A 212 5.07 20.23 9.42
CA GLY A 212 4.26 20.32 8.20
C GLY A 212 4.87 19.67 6.94
N GLY A 213 5.88 18.81 7.07
CA GLY A 213 6.46 17.99 6.00
C GLY A 213 5.46 17.02 5.32
N PRO A 214 5.88 16.21 4.35
CA PRO A 214 4.98 15.23 3.72
C PRO A 214 4.47 14.21 4.76
N LEU A 215 3.15 14.19 5.00
CA LEU A 215 2.48 13.40 6.06
C LEU A 215 1.72 12.19 5.53
N GLY A 216 1.46 12.11 4.22
CA GLY A 216 0.55 11.12 3.64
C GLY A 216 1.00 9.67 3.88
N GLU A 217 2.29 9.39 3.68
CA GLU A 217 2.84 8.05 3.90
C GLU A 217 2.81 7.65 5.37
N LEU A 218 3.18 8.55 6.29
CA LEU A 218 3.13 8.29 7.74
C LEU A 218 1.69 8.01 8.20
N LEU A 219 0.73 8.77 7.67
CA LEU A 219 -0.69 8.56 7.90
C LEU A 219 -1.14 7.16 7.45
N GLN A 220 -0.77 6.75 6.23
CA GLN A 220 -1.12 5.42 5.72
C GLN A 220 -0.48 4.29 6.55
N TRP A 221 0.77 4.45 6.97
CA TRP A 221 1.45 3.48 7.85
C TRP A 221 0.79 3.38 9.22
N SER A 222 0.38 4.51 9.81
CA SER A 222 -0.35 4.54 11.09
C SER A 222 -1.63 3.73 11.01
N ASP A 223 -2.42 3.97 9.98
CA ASP A 223 -3.74 3.38 9.85
C ASP A 223 -3.64 1.87 9.49
N LEU A 224 -2.60 1.48 8.76
CA LEU A 224 -2.27 0.06 8.53
C LEU A 224 -1.86 -0.64 9.83
N LEU A 225 -1.00 -0.04 10.66
CA LEU A 225 -0.60 -0.62 11.95
C LEU A 225 -1.80 -0.78 12.90
N ALA A 226 -2.67 0.24 12.96
CA ALA A 226 -3.91 0.16 13.73
C ALA A 226 -4.79 -0.99 13.23
N SER A 227 -5.01 -1.07 11.90
CA SER A 227 -5.82 -2.13 11.28
C SER A 227 -5.28 -3.52 11.60
N LEU A 228 -3.99 -3.76 11.34
CA LEU A 228 -3.32 -5.05 11.56
C LEU A 228 -3.38 -5.50 13.04
N SER A 229 -3.22 -4.55 13.96
CA SER A 229 -3.37 -4.81 15.38
C SER A 229 -4.80 -5.20 15.70
N ILE A 230 -5.79 -4.39 15.32
CA ILE A 230 -7.21 -4.63 15.63
C ILE A 230 -7.68 -5.98 15.08
N ILE A 231 -7.33 -6.33 13.83
CA ILE A 231 -7.79 -7.57 13.21
C ILE A 231 -7.12 -8.84 13.77
N GLY A 232 -6.18 -8.74 14.72
CA GLY A 232 -5.74 -9.92 15.49
C GLY A 232 -4.44 -10.57 15.02
N HIS A 233 -3.64 -9.94 14.16
CA HIS A 233 -2.41 -10.55 13.65
C HIS A 233 -1.21 -10.34 14.58
N HIS A 234 -0.22 -11.23 14.51
CA HIS A 234 1.05 -11.06 15.20
C HIS A 234 1.94 -10.12 14.38
N LEU A 235 2.47 -9.08 15.02
CA LEU A 235 3.22 -8.02 14.35
C LEU A 235 4.67 -8.00 14.82
N GLU A 236 5.58 -7.94 13.86
CA GLU A 236 6.99 -7.60 14.05
C GLU A 236 7.21 -6.27 13.31
N VAL A 237 7.35 -5.17 14.04
CA VAL A 237 7.45 -3.82 13.45
C VAL A 237 8.88 -3.31 13.56
N THR A 238 9.44 -2.85 12.44
CA THR A 238 10.82 -2.36 12.35
C THR A 238 10.89 -1.08 11.52
N THR A 239 11.71 -0.13 11.97
CA THR A 239 11.90 1.18 11.32
C THR A 239 13.37 1.45 10.98
N ASP A 240 14.29 0.58 11.40
CA ASP A 240 15.73 0.66 11.14
C ASP A 240 16.30 -0.69 10.64
N LYS A 241 17.56 -0.67 10.19
CA LYS A 241 18.21 -1.83 9.55
C LYS A 241 18.65 -2.90 10.55
N ASP A 242 19.03 -2.51 11.77
CA ASP A 242 19.58 -3.43 12.75
C ASP A 242 18.46 -4.25 13.40
N SER A 243 17.34 -3.59 13.75
CA SER A 243 16.13 -4.26 14.21
C SER A 243 15.56 -5.18 13.14
N LEU A 244 15.53 -4.75 11.87
CA LEU A 244 15.14 -5.61 10.76
C LEU A 244 16.04 -6.86 10.70
N ARG A 245 17.37 -6.70 10.77
CA ARG A 245 18.31 -7.82 10.72
C ARG A 245 18.04 -8.82 11.84
N SER A 246 17.78 -8.35 13.06
CA SER A 246 17.46 -9.20 14.22
C SER A 246 16.19 -10.03 13.97
N VAL A 247 15.11 -9.38 13.53
CA VAL A 247 13.85 -10.06 13.19
C VAL A 247 14.05 -11.09 12.06
N LEU A 248 14.75 -10.72 10.99
CA LEU A 248 15.00 -11.63 9.88
C LEU A 248 15.86 -12.84 10.30
N TRP A 249 16.83 -12.63 11.20
CA TRP A 249 17.65 -13.71 11.75
C TRP A 249 16.80 -14.71 12.55
N LYS A 250 15.96 -14.22 13.46
CA LYS A 250 15.01 -15.03 14.24
C LYS A 250 14.18 -15.96 13.36
N TYR A 251 13.65 -15.46 12.25
CA TYR A 251 12.80 -16.28 11.35
C TYR A 251 13.60 -17.18 10.40
N LYS A 252 14.87 -16.87 10.15
CA LYS A 252 15.77 -17.72 9.37
C LYS A 252 16.24 -18.94 10.18
N GLU A 253 16.42 -18.78 11.48
CA GLU A 253 16.77 -19.90 12.38
C GLU A 253 15.61 -20.88 12.58
N ARG A 254 14.38 -20.43 12.33
CA ARG A 254 13.22 -21.32 12.31
C ARG A 254 13.33 -22.27 11.12
N GLY A 255 13.15 -23.56 11.39
CA GLY A 255 13.26 -24.63 10.39
C GLY A 255 12.30 -24.49 9.19
N PRO A 256 12.37 -25.43 8.23
CA PRO A 256 11.61 -25.36 6.98
C PRO A 256 10.09 -25.51 7.16
N CYS A 257 9.62 -26.09 8.26
CA CYS A 257 8.20 -26.34 8.50
C CYS A 257 7.42 -25.03 8.77
N GLN A 258 6.20 -24.94 8.26
CA GLN A 258 5.33 -23.77 8.47
C GLN A 258 4.87 -23.63 9.93
N TYR A 259 4.70 -24.76 10.61
CA TYR A 259 4.26 -24.86 12.00
C TYR A 259 5.19 -25.78 12.77
N VAL A 260 5.34 -25.54 14.07
CA VAL A 260 5.95 -26.45 15.05
C VAL A 260 5.16 -26.29 16.34
N ASN A 261 4.68 -27.40 16.93
CA ASN A 261 3.84 -27.39 18.14
C ASN A 261 2.67 -26.39 18.07
N GLY A 262 1.97 -26.35 16.94
CA GLY A 262 0.86 -25.41 16.70
C GLY A 262 1.26 -23.94 16.50
N THR A 263 2.54 -23.60 16.67
CA THR A 263 3.06 -22.24 16.53
C THR A 263 3.58 -22.00 15.12
N ARG A 264 3.16 -20.90 14.49
CA ARG A 264 3.54 -20.55 13.13
C ARG A 264 4.98 -20.04 13.07
N GLN A 265 5.80 -20.69 12.26
CA GLN A 265 7.24 -20.44 12.21
C GLN A 265 7.63 -19.40 11.15
N GLN A 266 6.91 -19.35 10.03
CA GLN A 266 7.26 -18.49 8.90
C GLN A 266 6.55 -17.14 8.96
N MET A 267 7.10 -16.14 8.27
CA MET A 267 6.43 -14.86 7.97
C MET A 267 5.37 -15.08 6.90
N ASP A 268 4.16 -14.57 7.10
CA ASP A 268 3.05 -14.68 6.14
C ASP A 268 3.02 -13.54 5.15
N THR A 269 3.17 -12.33 5.67
CA THR A 269 3.04 -11.11 4.92
C THR A 269 4.12 -10.16 5.37
N ILE A 270 4.70 -9.45 4.40
CA ILE A 270 5.75 -8.48 4.65
C ILE A 270 5.30 -7.17 4.03
N PHE A 271 4.88 -6.23 4.87
CA PHE A 271 4.65 -4.86 4.46
C PHE A 271 5.95 -4.09 4.44
N THR A 272 6.23 -3.42 3.32
CA THR A 272 7.34 -2.48 3.23
C THR A 272 7.06 -1.43 2.16
N ASP A 273 7.91 -0.41 2.05
CA ASP A 273 7.87 0.58 0.98
C ASP A 273 9.00 0.33 -0.04
N ILE A 274 9.05 1.13 -1.11
CA ILE A 274 10.07 0.99 -2.15
C ILE A 274 11.49 1.13 -1.58
N MET A 275 11.70 1.97 -0.57
CA MET A 275 13.00 2.15 0.07
C MET A 275 13.39 0.91 0.89
N GLY A 276 12.44 0.34 1.63
CA GLY A 276 12.63 -0.87 2.42
C GLY A 276 12.85 -2.09 1.54
N LEU A 277 12.14 -2.20 0.42
CA LEU A 277 12.40 -3.23 -0.59
C LEU A 277 13.81 -3.11 -1.18
N ASN A 278 14.32 -1.89 -1.38
CA ASN A 278 15.69 -1.67 -1.83
C ASN A 278 16.71 -2.11 -0.77
N ILE A 279 16.46 -1.84 0.52
CA ILE A 279 17.29 -2.33 1.64
C ILE A 279 17.29 -3.86 1.67
N LEU A 280 16.13 -4.51 1.58
CA LEU A 280 16.02 -5.97 1.52
C LEU A 280 16.78 -6.54 0.32
N ARG A 281 16.68 -5.91 -0.85
CA ARG A 281 17.40 -6.33 -2.05
C ARG A 281 18.92 -6.22 -1.88
N GLN A 282 19.40 -5.17 -1.20
CA GLN A 282 20.82 -4.89 -1.03
C GLN A 282 21.47 -5.76 0.05
N TYR A 283 20.81 -5.93 1.21
CA TYR A 283 21.41 -6.54 2.39
C TYR A 283 20.84 -7.92 2.74
N HIS A 284 19.64 -8.25 2.27
CA HIS A 284 18.90 -9.48 2.62
C HIS A 284 18.36 -10.19 1.38
N ARG A 285 19.14 -10.25 0.30
CA ARG A 285 18.71 -10.73 -1.02
C ARG A 285 18.07 -12.12 -0.99
N GLN A 286 18.67 -13.08 -0.27
CA GLN A 286 18.13 -14.44 -0.21
C GLN A 286 16.76 -14.49 0.47
N PHE A 287 16.59 -13.72 1.55
CA PHE A 287 15.30 -13.59 2.23
C PHE A 287 14.25 -13.00 1.28
N LEU A 288 14.60 -11.93 0.55
CA LEU A 288 13.70 -11.32 -0.42
C LEU A 288 13.32 -12.30 -1.54
N LEU A 289 14.26 -13.09 -2.07
CA LEU A 289 13.97 -14.07 -3.12
C LEU A 289 12.99 -15.14 -2.63
N ASN A 290 13.18 -15.64 -1.41
CA ASN A 290 12.32 -16.67 -0.81
C ASN A 290 10.93 -16.15 -0.45
N ASN A 291 10.79 -14.84 -0.18
CA ASN A 291 9.55 -14.23 0.29
C ASN A 291 8.95 -13.21 -0.68
N ARG A 292 9.41 -13.20 -1.94
CA ARG A 292 9.05 -12.17 -2.92
C ARG A 292 7.53 -12.03 -3.10
N CYS A 293 6.83 -13.16 -3.15
CA CYS A 293 5.39 -13.22 -3.29
C CYS A 293 4.61 -12.76 -2.04
N ARG A 294 5.25 -12.73 -0.86
CA ARG A 294 4.65 -12.32 0.42
C ARG A 294 4.74 -10.81 0.66
N ILE A 295 5.47 -10.10 -0.20
CA ILE A 295 5.60 -8.64 -0.13
C ILE A 295 4.26 -7.97 -0.43
N ARG A 296 3.92 -6.97 0.36
CA ARG A 296 2.87 -5.97 0.11
C ARG A 296 3.57 -4.61 0.17
N LEU A 297 3.75 -3.99 -0.99
CA LEU A 297 4.59 -2.83 -1.18
C LEU A 297 3.73 -1.56 -1.16
N LEU A 298 3.85 -0.72 -0.13
CA LEU A 298 3.17 0.57 -0.10
C LEU A 298 3.79 1.49 -1.16
N ASP A 299 2.97 1.87 -2.13
CA ASP A 299 3.33 2.65 -3.32
C ASP A 299 2.17 3.59 -3.65
N SER A 300 2.21 4.81 -3.09
CA SER A 300 1.08 5.73 -3.07
C SER A 300 0.47 6.00 -4.46
N PHE A 301 1.32 6.16 -5.46
CA PHE A 301 0.92 6.50 -6.85
C PHE A 301 0.77 5.29 -7.75
N GLY A 302 1.09 4.09 -7.26
CA GLY A 302 0.98 2.84 -8.00
C GLY A 302 2.05 2.66 -9.07
N THR A 303 2.06 1.44 -9.62
CA THR A 303 3.01 0.97 -10.62
C THR A 303 2.24 0.31 -11.75
N HIS A 304 2.48 0.73 -13.01
CA HIS A 304 1.92 0.06 -14.19
C HIS A 304 2.84 -1.05 -14.71
N ALA A 305 2.28 -1.97 -15.50
CA ALA A 305 2.96 -3.14 -16.06
C ALA A 305 4.28 -2.82 -16.78
N GLU A 306 4.34 -1.70 -17.50
CA GLU A 306 5.51 -1.28 -18.27
C GLU A 306 6.73 -0.98 -17.38
N PHE A 307 6.51 -0.75 -16.09
CA PHE A 307 7.56 -0.42 -15.12
C PHE A 307 7.84 -1.57 -14.15
N THR A 308 7.12 -2.68 -14.24
CA THR A 308 7.29 -3.84 -13.37
C THR A 308 8.67 -4.47 -13.53
N THR A 309 9.17 -4.61 -14.75
CA THR A 309 10.48 -5.22 -15.04
C THR A 309 11.46 -4.22 -15.63
N LYS A 310 12.74 -4.31 -15.20
CA LYS A 310 13.79 -3.45 -15.74
C LYS A 310 14.02 -3.67 -17.23
N THR A 311 13.95 -4.94 -17.67
CA THR A 311 14.18 -5.32 -19.06
C THR A 311 13.18 -4.65 -20.00
N TYR A 312 11.88 -4.76 -19.70
CA TYR A 312 10.83 -4.16 -20.53
C TYR A 312 10.96 -2.63 -20.57
N PHE A 313 11.18 -1.99 -19.41
CA PHE A 313 11.36 -0.54 -19.35
C PHE A 313 12.56 -0.08 -20.20
N LEU A 314 13.71 -0.77 -20.10
CA LEU A 314 14.92 -0.39 -20.85
C LEU A 314 14.73 -0.56 -22.37
N GLN A 315 14.06 -1.63 -22.80
CA GLN A 315 13.74 -1.86 -24.23
C GLN A 315 12.80 -0.78 -24.78
N ASN A 316 11.86 -0.30 -23.95
CA ASN A 316 10.84 0.68 -24.35
C ASN A 316 11.12 2.10 -23.84
N LYS A 317 12.33 2.37 -23.35
CA LYS A 317 12.69 3.58 -22.60
C LYS A 317 12.28 4.87 -23.30
N ARG A 318 12.54 4.96 -24.61
CA ARG A 318 12.21 6.12 -25.45
C ARG A 318 10.70 6.43 -25.48
N LYS A 319 9.85 5.39 -25.49
CA LYS A 319 8.38 5.54 -25.54
C LYS A 319 7.79 5.83 -24.16
N LEU A 320 8.40 5.28 -23.11
CA LEU A 320 7.88 5.35 -21.73
C LEU A 320 8.34 6.59 -20.98
N SER A 321 9.41 7.25 -21.42
CA SER A 321 10.01 8.37 -20.71
C SER A 321 9.60 9.72 -21.29
N GLY A 322 9.54 10.75 -20.43
CA GLY A 322 9.24 12.13 -20.81
C GLY A 322 10.50 12.97 -21.05
N PRO A 323 10.35 14.25 -21.42
CA PRO A 323 11.46 15.17 -21.60
C PRO A 323 12.17 15.50 -20.28
N PHE A 324 11.47 15.45 -19.15
CA PHE A 324 12.04 15.81 -17.83
C PHE A 324 12.93 14.74 -17.21
N SER A 325 12.65 13.45 -17.47
CA SER A 325 13.50 12.36 -16.99
C SER A 325 13.35 11.12 -17.85
N GLN A 326 14.48 10.45 -18.02
CA GLN A 326 14.62 9.18 -18.71
C GLN A 326 14.84 8.02 -17.72
N ARG A 327 14.67 8.28 -16.42
CA ARG A 327 14.93 7.31 -15.34
C ARG A 327 13.64 6.67 -14.85
N ASN A 328 13.80 5.49 -14.26
CA ASN A 328 12.78 4.80 -13.48
C ASN A 328 13.46 4.20 -12.23
N PRO A 329 13.75 5.01 -11.20
CA PRO A 329 14.38 4.52 -9.99
C PRO A 329 13.39 3.78 -9.06
N TRP A 330 12.08 3.96 -9.26
CA TRP A 330 11.02 3.48 -8.39
C TRP A 330 10.38 2.16 -8.83
N GLY A 331 10.58 1.74 -10.07
CA GLY A 331 10.07 0.46 -10.60
C GLY A 331 11.15 -0.60 -10.81
N GLY A 332 10.79 -1.66 -11.55
CA GLY A 332 11.72 -2.72 -11.95
C GLY A 332 11.95 -3.76 -10.85
N HIS A 333 10.99 -3.91 -9.95
CA HIS A 333 11.04 -4.86 -8.83
C HIS A 333 10.56 -6.27 -9.22
N GLY A 334 9.82 -6.39 -10.33
CA GLY A 334 9.22 -7.61 -10.85
C GLY A 334 8.28 -8.31 -9.87
N LEU A 335 7.64 -7.53 -9.00
CA LEU A 335 6.53 -8.02 -8.17
C LEU A 335 5.26 -8.13 -9.04
N ASP A 336 4.33 -8.98 -8.64
CA ASP A 336 2.97 -8.96 -9.20
C ASP A 336 2.36 -7.57 -8.92
N LEU A 337 1.64 -7.00 -9.90
CA LEU A 337 1.10 -5.64 -9.78
C LEU A 337 0.15 -5.47 -8.59
N ARG A 338 -0.57 -6.54 -8.22
CA ARG A 338 -1.45 -6.57 -7.04
C ARG A 338 -0.68 -6.47 -5.72
N GLN A 339 0.62 -6.71 -5.72
CA GLN A 339 1.46 -6.50 -4.53
C GLN A 339 1.74 -5.03 -4.24
N HIS A 340 1.47 -4.10 -5.17
CA HIS A 340 1.63 -2.66 -4.95
C HIS A 340 0.34 -2.12 -4.34
N TRP A 341 0.46 -1.49 -3.17
CA TRP A 341 -0.65 -1.07 -2.31
C TRP A 341 -0.76 0.45 -2.32
N THR A 342 -1.81 0.99 -2.94
CA THR A 342 -1.91 2.41 -3.32
C THR A 342 -2.65 3.27 -2.30
N PHE A 343 -2.47 4.58 -2.42
CA PHE A 343 -3.09 5.59 -1.55
C PHE A 343 -4.56 5.88 -1.91
N TYR A 344 -4.90 5.82 -3.20
CA TYR A 344 -6.27 5.92 -3.75
C TYR A 344 -6.51 4.76 -4.74
N PRO A 345 -7.77 4.41 -5.05
CA PRO A 345 -8.11 3.33 -5.99
C PRO A 345 -7.96 3.77 -7.46
N HIS A 346 -6.82 4.35 -7.83
CA HIS A 346 -6.55 4.98 -9.14
C HIS A 346 -5.91 4.04 -10.19
N SER A 347 -5.72 2.77 -9.86
CA SER A 347 -5.13 1.75 -10.72
C SER A 347 -5.69 0.37 -10.35
N ASP A 348 -6.39 -0.27 -11.28
CA ASP A 348 -6.99 -1.61 -11.12
C ASP A 348 -5.95 -2.73 -11.25
N ASP A 349 -4.75 -2.38 -11.74
CA ASP A 349 -3.58 -3.28 -11.70
C ASP A 349 -3.05 -3.46 -10.27
N ASN A 350 -3.20 -2.44 -9.44
CA ASN A 350 -2.68 -2.41 -8.08
C ASN A 350 -3.78 -2.69 -7.05
N THR A 351 -3.38 -2.93 -5.80
CA THR A 351 -4.32 -3.12 -4.70
C THR A 351 -4.55 -1.80 -3.99
N PHE A 352 -5.79 -1.41 -3.81
CA PHE A 352 -6.12 -0.23 -3.03
C PHE A 352 -5.96 -0.52 -1.52
N LEU A 353 -5.04 0.17 -0.85
CA LEU A 353 -4.92 0.15 0.62
C LEU A 353 -5.72 1.29 1.24
N GLY A 354 -5.51 2.51 0.75
CA GLY A 354 -6.16 3.70 1.30
C GLY A 354 -5.63 4.10 2.67
N PHE A 355 -6.48 4.78 3.42
CA PHE A 355 -6.24 5.28 4.78
C PHE A 355 -7.58 5.61 5.44
N VAL A 356 -7.55 6.05 6.70
CA VAL A 356 -8.74 6.51 7.42
C VAL A 356 -8.82 8.03 7.39
N VAL A 357 -9.97 8.57 7.02
CA VAL A 357 -10.23 10.01 7.12
C VAL A 357 -10.56 10.36 8.56
N ASP A 358 -9.98 11.46 9.03
CA ASP A 358 -10.13 11.91 10.40
C ASP A 358 -11.49 12.56 10.67
N THR A 359 -12.37 11.81 11.34
CA THR A 359 -13.71 12.26 11.74
C THR A 359 -13.82 12.52 13.25
N GLU A 360 -12.72 12.56 14.00
CA GLU A 360 -12.80 12.77 15.45
C GLU A 360 -13.21 14.21 15.76
N GLY A 361 -14.22 14.36 16.63
CA GLY A 361 -14.75 15.67 17.00
C GLY A 361 -15.58 16.37 15.93
N VAL A 362 -16.00 15.68 14.87
CA VAL A 362 -16.98 16.23 13.91
C VAL A 362 -18.34 16.32 14.59
N ASP A 363 -18.89 17.55 14.69
CA ASP A 363 -20.24 17.81 15.19
C ASP A 363 -21.18 18.13 14.03
N GLU A 364 -22.05 17.19 13.68
CA GLU A 364 -23.04 17.34 12.60
C GLU A 364 -24.05 18.49 12.84
N LYS A 365 -24.17 18.98 14.07
CA LYS A 365 -25.12 20.04 14.45
C LYS A 365 -24.48 21.43 14.46
N ARG A 366 -23.18 21.54 14.20
CA ARG A 366 -22.46 22.81 14.27
C ARG A 366 -22.92 23.73 13.13
N GLN A 367 -23.49 24.88 13.49
CA GLN A 367 -23.91 25.89 12.50
C GLN A 367 -22.68 26.56 11.90
N LYS A 368 -22.59 26.54 10.56
CA LYS A 368 -21.54 27.27 9.83
C LYS A 368 -21.67 28.78 10.08
N THR A 369 -20.53 29.47 10.03
CA THR A 369 -20.44 30.92 10.25
C THR A 369 -21.34 31.70 9.29
N LEU A 370 -21.83 32.86 9.74
CA LEU A 370 -22.70 33.75 8.96
C LEU A 370 -22.06 34.23 7.63
N TYR A 371 -20.73 34.32 7.61
CA TYR A 371 -19.93 34.70 6.44
C TYR A 371 -19.13 33.50 5.92
N PRO A 372 -19.12 33.25 4.59
CA PRO A 372 -18.37 32.15 4.00
C PRO A 372 -16.86 32.38 4.06
N SER A 373 -16.13 31.30 4.31
CA SER A 373 -14.67 31.27 4.41
C SER A 373 -14.11 30.21 3.47
N ALA A 374 -12.89 30.44 2.96
CA ALA A 374 -12.14 29.45 2.23
C ALA A 374 -10.80 29.17 2.91
N LEU A 375 -10.46 27.89 3.06
CA LEU A 375 -9.13 27.45 3.44
C LEU A 375 -8.39 26.97 2.19
N VAL A 376 -7.25 27.57 1.90
CA VAL A 376 -6.46 27.23 0.72
C VAL A 376 -5.57 26.02 0.98
N TYR A 377 -5.64 25.05 0.07
CA TYR A 377 -4.85 23.84 0.10
C TYR A 377 -3.47 24.08 -0.52
N GLY A 378 -2.55 24.59 0.30
CA GLY A 378 -1.15 24.80 -0.04
C GLY A 378 -0.38 25.23 1.20
N LYS A 379 0.51 24.37 1.70
CA LYS A 379 1.17 24.54 3.01
C LYS A 379 2.60 25.09 2.96
N GLU A 380 3.13 25.24 1.75
CA GLU A 380 4.47 25.80 1.49
C GLU A 380 4.34 26.87 0.40
N LYS A 381 5.16 27.92 0.47
CA LYS A 381 5.09 29.08 -0.41
C LYS A 381 5.13 28.72 -1.89
N TYR A 382 5.96 27.75 -2.29
CA TYR A 382 6.06 27.33 -3.68
C TYR A 382 4.74 26.74 -4.24
N MET A 383 3.86 26.22 -3.36
CA MET A 383 2.55 25.70 -3.78
C MET A 383 1.59 26.81 -4.21
N TRP A 384 1.90 28.05 -3.87
CA TRP A 384 1.14 29.25 -4.23
C TRP A 384 1.70 29.97 -5.47
N GLU A 385 2.72 29.41 -6.12
CA GLU A 385 3.27 29.96 -7.36
C GLU A 385 2.17 30.03 -8.45
N ASN A 386 2.00 31.22 -9.05
CA ASN A 386 0.99 31.53 -10.06
C ASN A 386 -0.46 31.50 -9.54
N ALA A 387 -0.68 31.58 -8.22
CA ALA A 387 -2.00 31.60 -7.62
C ALA A 387 -2.63 33.01 -7.53
N GLU A 388 -1.95 34.07 -7.99
CA GLU A 388 -2.43 35.46 -7.86
C GLU A 388 -3.82 35.66 -8.43
N LYS A 389 -4.07 35.17 -9.66
CA LYS A 389 -5.38 35.29 -10.33
C LYS A 389 -6.50 34.52 -9.61
N PRO A 390 -6.39 33.19 -9.40
CA PRO A 390 -7.46 32.43 -8.74
C PRO A 390 -7.75 32.94 -7.32
N ILE A 391 -6.71 33.31 -6.55
CA ILE A 391 -6.88 33.89 -5.21
C ILE A 391 -7.54 35.27 -5.30
N GLY A 392 -7.20 36.09 -6.30
CA GLY A 392 -7.86 37.38 -6.54
C GLY A 392 -9.36 37.24 -6.81
N VAL A 393 -9.81 36.20 -7.52
CA VAL A 393 -11.24 35.90 -7.70
C VAL A 393 -11.87 35.45 -6.39
N LEU A 394 -11.20 34.55 -5.66
CA LEU A 394 -11.69 34.02 -4.38
C LEU A 394 -11.90 35.13 -3.33
N LYS A 395 -11.01 36.12 -3.26
CA LYS A 395 -11.09 37.27 -2.34
C LYS A 395 -12.37 38.09 -2.46
N LYS A 396 -13.02 38.06 -3.64
CA LYS A 396 -14.27 38.80 -3.89
C LYS A 396 -15.48 38.22 -3.15
N PHE A 397 -15.42 36.95 -2.75
CA PHE A 397 -16.60 36.21 -2.25
C PHE A 397 -16.47 35.67 -0.83
N VAL A 398 -15.25 35.42 -0.35
CA VAL A 398 -15.01 34.73 0.92
C VAL A 398 -13.81 35.29 1.67
N LYS A 399 -13.78 35.10 3.00
CA LYS A 399 -12.57 35.32 3.80
C LYS A 399 -11.59 34.18 3.56
N ILE A 400 -10.33 34.50 3.23
CA ILE A 400 -9.31 33.50 2.89
C ILE A 400 -8.43 33.20 4.09
N HIS A 401 -8.28 31.90 4.37
CA HIS A 401 -7.42 31.33 5.39
C HIS A 401 -6.34 30.48 4.72
N ALA A 402 -5.16 30.41 5.34
CA ALA A 402 -4.02 29.62 4.88
C ALA A 402 -3.26 29.01 6.06
N THR A 403 -2.51 27.95 5.81
CA THR A 403 -1.62 27.29 6.80
C THR A 403 -0.22 27.10 6.20
N VAL A 404 0.37 28.21 5.75
CA VAL A 404 1.68 28.22 5.09
C VAL A 404 2.76 28.32 6.15
N ALA A 405 3.57 27.27 6.29
CA ALA A 405 4.54 27.13 7.37
C ALA A 405 5.84 27.91 7.15
N ASP A 406 6.22 28.16 5.89
CA ASP A 406 7.46 28.83 5.46
C ASP A 406 7.24 30.31 5.10
N LEU A 407 6.13 30.91 5.54
CA LEU A 407 5.89 32.34 5.45
C LEU A 407 6.57 33.01 6.66
N GLU A 408 7.77 33.58 6.48
CA GLU A 408 8.45 34.33 7.56
C GLU A 408 7.61 35.54 7.99
N ASP A 409 7.67 35.87 9.29
CA ASP A 409 6.99 37.04 9.88
C ASP A 409 7.29 38.29 9.06
N VAL A 410 6.21 39.01 8.73
CA VAL A 410 6.17 40.16 7.83
C VAL A 410 7.05 41.32 8.34
N ASN A 411 8.36 41.24 8.12
CA ASN A 411 9.30 42.35 8.32
C ASN A 411 10.46 42.38 7.32
N GLU A 412 10.53 41.46 6.35
CA GLU A 412 11.46 41.59 5.22
C GLU A 412 10.86 42.38 4.05
N LYS A 413 11.25 43.66 4.00
CA LYS A 413 11.36 44.57 2.84
C LYS A 413 10.41 44.31 1.64
N LYS A 414 9.36 45.13 1.63
CA LYS A 414 8.28 45.36 0.63
C LYS A 414 8.71 45.68 -0.82
N THR A 415 9.85 45.22 -1.34
CA THR A 415 10.27 45.63 -2.69
C THR A 415 10.06 44.59 -3.79
N ASN A 416 9.72 43.33 -3.50
CA ASN A 416 9.43 42.30 -4.53
C ASN A 416 8.51 41.13 -4.06
N GLN A 417 7.70 41.31 -3.00
CA GLN A 417 6.83 40.23 -2.51
C GLN A 417 5.54 40.13 -3.34
N SER A 418 5.20 38.90 -3.75
CA SER A 418 3.91 38.56 -4.37
C SER A 418 2.76 38.99 -3.45
N THR A 419 1.81 39.76 -4.01
CA THR A 419 0.60 40.25 -3.33
C THR A 419 -0.45 39.16 -3.09
N VAL A 420 -0.13 37.90 -3.41
CA VAL A 420 -1.06 36.77 -3.27
C VAL A 420 -1.54 36.62 -1.83
N PHE A 421 -0.67 36.87 -0.85
CA PHE A 421 -0.97 36.74 0.59
C PHE A 421 -1.60 37.99 1.23
N ASP A 422 -1.74 39.10 0.49
CA ASP A 422 -2.43 40.29 1.02
C ASP A 422 -3.88 39.92 1.35
N ASP A 423 -4.40 40.34 2.51
CA ASP A 423 -5.74 39.98 3.01
C ASP A 423 -6.00 38.46 3.17
N VAL A 424 -4.94 37.64 3.22
CA VAL A 424 -5.01 36.22 3.57
C VAL A 424 -4.63 36.03 5.03
N LYS A 425 -5.53 35.45 5.84
CA LYS A 425 -5.22 35.09 7.23
C LYS A 425 -4.40 33.80 7.25
N ASN A 426 -3.08 33.93 7.31
CA ASN A 426 -2.20 32.78 7.53
C ASN A 426 -2.18 32.40 9.01
N HIS A 427 -2.37 31.11 9.30
CA HIS A 427 -2.32 30.54 10.65
C HIS A 427 -1.00 29.81 10.93
N GLY A 428 -0.08 29.76 9.94
CA GLY A 428 1.17 29.02 10.06
C GLY A 428 0.95 27.52 10.12
N PHE A 429 1.85 26.81 10.78
CA PHE A 429 1.68 25.39 11.06
C PHE A 429 0.61 25.19 12.13
N LEU A 430 -0.37 24.32 11.84
CA LEU A 430 -1.42 23.91 12.76
C LEU A 430 -1.27 22.44 13.13
N ASN A 431 -1.50 22.12 14.40
CA ASN A 431 -1.61 20.74 14.85
C ASN A 431 -2.98 20.12 14.43
N SER A 432 -3.15 18.81 14.65
CA SER A 432 -4.36 18.08 14.23
C SER A 432 -5.68 18.61 14.82
N GLN A 433 -5.65 19.16 16.04
CA GLN A 433 -6.83 19.74 16.66
C GLN A 433 -7.14 21.11 16.04
N GLU A 434 -6.14 21.98 15.91
CA GLU A 434 -6.30 23.32 15.37
C GLU A 434 -6.77 23.31 13.90
N ILE A 435 -6.21 22.41 13.07
CA ILE A 435 -6.67 22.27 11.68
C ILE A 435 -8.11 21.76 11.61
N SER A 436 -8.51 20.87 12.53
CA SER A 436 -9.88 20.36 12.62
C SER A 436 -10.86 21.47 12.99
N GLU A 437 -10.52 22.31 13.96
CA GLU A 437 -11.32 23.47 14.37
C GLU A 437 -11.44 24.51 13.24
N LEU A 438 -10.37 24.70 12.47
CA LEU A 438 -10.41 25.57 11.28
C LEU A 438 -11.32 25.00 10.19
N LEU A 439 -11.22 23.69 9.91
CA LEU A 439 -12.06 23.01 8.92
C LEU A 439 -13.55 23.02 9.30
N ASP A 440 -13.89 22.92 10.60
CA ASP A 440 -15.27 23.02 11.08
C ASP A 440 -15.97 24.33 10.68
N THR A 441 -15.19 25.41 10.52
CA THR A 441 -15.70 26.73 10.13
C THR A 441 -15.49 27.05 8.65
N THR A 442 -14.87 26.13 7.89
CA THR A 442 -14.52 26.32 6.50
C THR A 442 -15.71 26.03 5.59
N THR A 443 -16.04 26.96 4.69
CA THR A 443 -17.09 26.72 3.67
C THR A 443 -16.52 26.04 2.44
N ILE A 444 -15.39 26.54 1.96
CA ILE A 444 -14.70 26.06 0.76
C ILE A 444 -13.29 25.59 1.13
N PHE A 445 -12.93 24.37 0.75
CA PHE A 445 -11.54 23.95 0.72
C PHE A 445 -11.01 24.14 -0.70
N PHE A 446 -10.02 25.01 -0.89
CA PHE A 446 -9.65 25.53 -2.21
C PHE A 446 -8.35 24.91 -2.72
N GLY A 447 -8.43 24.08 -3.76
CA GLY A 447 -7.29 23.44 -4.40
C GLY A 447 -6.53 24.34 -5.37
N LEU A 448 -5.21 24.46 -5.20
CA LEU A 448 -4.33 25.21 -6.10
C LEU A 448 -3.72 24.37 -7.25
N GLY A 449 -4.03 23.08 -7.33
CA GLY A 449 -3.44 22.16 -8.32
C GLY A 449 -2.20 21.40 -7.85
N PHE A 450 -1.70 21.66 -6.64
CA PHE A 450 -0.68 20.86 -5.93
C PHE A 450 -0.83 21.07 -4.41
N PRO A 451 -0.64 20.05 -3.54
CA PRO A 451 -0.21 18.68 -3.83
C PRO A 451 -1.24 17.85 -4.60
N LEU A 452 -0.78 16.84 -5.34
CA LEU A 452 -1.63 15.89 -6.05
C LEU A 452 -2.07 14.77 -5.10
N GLU A 453 -3.37 14.40 -5.14
CA GLU A 453 -3.93 13.24 -4.44
C GLU A 453 -3.50 13.14 -2.96
N GLY A 454 -3.58 14.24 -2.22
CA GLY A 454 -3.40 14.22 -0.77
C GLY A 454 -4.68 13.85 -0.01
N PRO A 455 -4.59 13.62 1.32
CA PRO A 455 -5.73 13.26 2.16
C PRO A 455 -6.62 14.44 2.56
N ALA A 456 -6.06 15.65 2.61
CA ALA A 456 -6.74 16.84 3.15
C ALA A 456 -8.11 17.18 2.50
N PRO A 457 -8.33 16.99 1.18
CA PRO A 457 -9.65 17.20 0.59
C PRO A 457 -10.75 16.33 1.20
N LEU A 458 -10.44 15.07 1.54
CA LEU A 458 -11.40 14.19 2.21
C LEU A 458 -11.65 14.61 3.66
N GLU A 459 -10.62 15.08 4.38
CA GLU A 459 -10.78 15.63 5.74
C GLU A 459 -11.66 16.88 5.75
N ALA A 460 -11.52 17.75 4.74
CA ALA A 460 -12.38 18.92 4.58
C ALA A 460 -13.83 18.54 4.24
N MET A 461 -14.03 17.56 3.36
CA MET A 461 -15.34 17.01 3.02
C MET A 461 -16.02 16.34 4.23
N ALA A 462 -15.25 15.66 5.07
CA ALA A 462 -15.71 15.07 6.33
C ALA A 462 -16.20 16.11 7.35
N ARG A 463 -15.85 17.39 7.15
CA ARG A 463 -16.29 18.54 7.95
C ARG A 463 -17.38 19.35 7.23
N GLY A 464 -17.83 18.87 6.07
CA GLY A 464 -18.86 19.49 5.24
C GLY A 464 -18.38 20.65 4.37
N ALA A 465 -17.07 20.91 4.25
CA ALA A 465 -16.56 21.91 3.31
C ALA A 465 -16.70 21.39 1.86
N VAL A 466 -17.02 22.29 0.92
CA VAL A 466 -17.00 21.96 -0.51
C VAL A 466 -15.56 22.08 -1.01
N PHE A 467 -15.04 21.01 -1.61
CA PHE A 467 -13.72 21.04 -2.23
C PHE A 467 -13.81 21.61 -3.65
N ILE A 468 -13.16 22.74 -3.90
CA ILE A 468 -12.91 23.23 -5.26
C ILE A 468 -11.64 22.54 -5.76
N ASN A 469 -11.82 21.56 -6.64
CA ASN A 469 -10.77 20.72 -7.20
C ASN A 469 -10.24 21.33 -8.51
N ALA A 470 -8.96 21.68 -8.57
CA ALA A 470 -8.39 22.28 -9.76
C ALA A 470 -8.32 21.26 -10.91
N ARG A 471 -9.08 21.49 -11.99
CA ARG A 471 -8.99 20.76 -13.25
C ARG A 471 -7.70 21.15 -13.98
N PHE A 472 -7.08 20.19 -14.64
CA PHE A 472 -5.95 20.44 -15.54
C PHE A 472 -6.44 20.39 -16.99
N GLU A 473 -6.27 21.50 -17.71
CA GLU A 473 -6.60 21.58 -19.15
C GLU A 473 -5.89 20.48 -19.94
N ILE A 474 -4.60 20.28 -19.65
CA ILE A 474 -3.83 19.14 -20.13
C ILE A 474 -3.58 18.22 -18.92
N PRO A 475 -4.07 16.96 -18.94
CA PRO A 475 -3.82 16.03 -17.85
C PRO A 475 -2.33 15.89 -17.53
N LYS A 476 -1.97 15.99 -16.24
CA LYS A 476 -0.58 15.87 -15.79
C LYS A 476 -0.14 14.42 -15.79
N SER A 477 1.05 14.13 -16.30
CA SER A 477 1.63 12.79 -16.33
C SER A 477 3.15 12.85 -16.26
N ARG A 478 3.79 11.67 -16.22
CA ARG A 478 5.26 11.58 -16.34
C ARG A 478 5.83 12.20 -17.62
N LYS A 479 4.99 12.39 -18.66
CA LYS A 479 5.42 12.96 -19.94
C LYS A 479 5.46 14.49 -19.96
N ASN A 480 4.73 15.16 -19.07
CA ASN A 480 4.59 16.62 -19.13
C ASN A 480 4.74 17.32 -17.76
N TYR A 481 4.88 16.59 -16.65
CA TYR A 481 4.97 17.18 -15.32
C TYR A 481 6.17 16.66 -14.53
N LYS A 482 7.07 17.58 -14.14
CA LYS A 482 8.37 17.27 -13.51
C LYS A 482 8.25 16.39 -12.25
N PHE A 483 7.25 16.62 -11.41
CA PHE A 483 7.01 15.82 -10.19
C PHE A 483 6.70 14.34 -10.49
N LEU A 484 6.06 14.05 -11.63
CA LEU A 484 5.68 12.70 -12.04
C LEU A 484 6.73 12.03 -12.93
N ALA A 485 7.75 12.77 -13.41
CA ALA A 485 8.66 12.34 -14.47
C ALA A 485 9.37 11.00 -14.24
N GLU A 486 9.60 10.64 -12.98
CA GLU A 486 10.29 9.40 -12.61
C GLU A 486 9.36 8.32 -12.06
N LYS A 487 8.08 8.64 -11.79
CA LYS A 487 7.13 7.72 -11.16
C LYS A 487 6.80 6.55 -12.10
N PRO A 488 6.63 5.32 -11.58
CA PRO A 488 6.51 4.10 -12.38
C PRO A 488 5.09 3.89 -12.93
N THR A 489 4.45 4.94 -13.44
CA THR A 489 3.08 4.90 -13.98
C THR A 489 2.95 5.80 -15.20
N LEU A 490 2.12 5.37 -16.17
CA LEU A 490 1.71 6.18 -17.33
C LEU A 490 0.39 6.93 -17.09
N ARG A 491 -0.16 6.88 -15.87
CA ARG A 491 -1.44 7.52 -15.53
C ARG A 491 -1.40 9.01 -15.82
N GLU A 492 -2.58 9.54 -16.13
CA GLU A 492 -2.83 10.93 -16.41
C GLU A 492 -3.78 11.46 -15.32
N TRP A 493 -3.40 12.54 -14.68
CA TRP A 493 -4.21 13.23 -13.67
C TRP A 493 -5.00 14.31 -14.40
N THR A 494 -6.32 14.18 -14.43
CA THR A 494 -7.27 15.14 -15.01
C THR A 494 -7.50 16.36 -14.11
N SER A 495 -7.28 16.19 -12.80
CA SER A 495 -7.45 17.23 -11.78
C SER A 495 -6.47 17.03 -10.62
N GLN A 496 -6.46 17.96 -9.66
CA GLN A 496 -5.60 17.89 -8.47
C GLN A 496 -5.83 16.59 -7.68
N ASN A 497 -7.08 16.13 -7.58
CA ASN A 497 -7.41 14.85 -7.00
C ASN A 497 -8.51 14.14 -7.85
N PRO A 498 -8.12 13.26 -8.79
CA PRO A 498 -9.07 12.55 -9.66
C PRO A 498 -10.09 11.68 -8.91
N TYR A 499 -9.75 11.13 -7.74
CA TYR A 499 -10.72 10.41 -6.93
C TYR A 499 -11.85 11.34 -6.43
N MET A 500 -11.50 12.56 -6.02
CA MET A 500 -12.50 13.56 -5.61
C MET A 500 -13.34 14.05 -6.79
N GLU A 501 -12.77 14.08 -7.99
CA GLU A 501 -13.50 14.40 -9.22
C GLU A 501 -14.64 13.39 -9.48
N GLU A 502 -14.44 12.11 -9.19
CA GLU A 502 -15.47 11.07 -9.30
C GLU A 502 -16.57 11.19 -8.22
N ILE A 503 -16.25 11.71 -7.03
CA ILE A 503 -17.25 12.00 -5.99
C ILE A 503 -18.22 13.09 -6.47
N GLY A 504 -17.69 14.18 -7.03
CA GLY A 504 -18.48 15.26 -7.62
C GLY A 504 -19.38 16.04 -6.64
N GLU A 505 -20.35 16.76 -7.20
CA GLU A 505 -21.31 17.55 -6.41
C GLU A 505 -22.21 16.63 -5.55
N PRO A 506 -22.59 17.08 -4.32
CA PRO A 506 -22.46 18.43 -3.80
C PRO A 506 -21.15 18.69 -3.03
N HIS A 507 -20.26 17.71 -2.92
CA HIS A 507 -19.06 17.80 -2.08
C HIS A 507 -17.85 18.35 -2.82
N VAL A 508 -17.76 18.14 -4.13
CA VAL A 508 -16.62 18.51 -4.95
C VAL A 508 -17.08 19.23 -6.21
N ILE A 509 -16.46 20.36 -6.52
CA ILE A 509 -16.61 21.05 -7.81
C ILE A 509 -15.25 21.05 -8.50
N THR A 510 -15.15 20.34 -9.63
CA THR A 510 -13.92 20.29 -10.44
C THR A 510 -13.98 21.36 -11.54
N VAL A 511 -13.07 22.34 -11.48
CA VAL A 511 -13.11 23.55 -12.32
C VAL A 511 -11.71 23.97 -12.75
N ASP A 512 -11.56 24.56 -13.95
CA ASP A 512 -10.31 25.25 -14.29
C ASP A 512 -10.19 26.56 -13.49
N ILE A 513 -9.33 26.55 -12.48
CA ILE A 513 -9.11 27.68 -11.58
C ILE A 513 -8.46 28.88 -12.29
N ASN A 514 -7.90 28.72 -13.49
CA ASN A 514 -7.32 29.82 -14.25
C ASN A 514 -8.36 30.53 -15.13
N ASN A 515 -9.54 29.93 -15.31
CA ASN A 515 -10.67 30.54 -15.99
C ASN A 515 -11.53 31.32 -14.98
N GLU A 516 -11.32 32.63 -14.90
CA GLU A 516 -11.96 33.49 -13.88
C GLU A 516 -13.49 33.40 -13.87
N LYS A 517 -14.13 33.27 -15.04
CA LYS A 517 -15.59 33.16 -15.14
C LYS A 517 -16.10 31.82 -14.62
N GLU A 518 -15.43 30.73 -15.00
CA GLU A 518 -15.76 29.38 -14.54
C GLU A 518 -15.56 29.29 -13.02
N LEU A 519 -14.46 29.85 -12.52
CA LEU A 519 -14.13 29.88 -11.11
C LEU A 519 -15.12 30.71 -10.29
N GLU A 520 -15.52 31.89 -10.77
CA GLU A 520 -16.53 32.71 -10.09
C GLU A 520 -17.87 31.97 -9.93
N ILE A 521 -18.32 31.27 -10.99
CA ILE A 521 -19.53 30.46 -10.94
C ILE A 521 -19.38 29.31 -9.93
N ALA A 522 -18.23 28.61 -9.97
CA ALA A 522 -17.94 27.52 -9.05
C ALA A 522 -17.92 27.97 -7.58
N ILE A 523 -17.34 29.13 -7.28
CA ILE A 523 -17.30 29.69 -5.92
C ILE A 523 -18.71 30.01 -5.41
N LYS A 524 -19.53 30.69 -6.21
CA LYS A 524 -20.93 30.99 -5.84
C LYS A 524 -21.71 29.70 -5.58
N ARG A 525 -21.56 28.72 -6.48
CA ARG A 525 -22.19 27.41 -6.35
C ARG A 525 -21.74 26.68 -5.08
N ALA A 526 -20.45 26.68 -4.77
CA ALA A 526 -19.90 26.04 -3.56
C ALA A 526 -20.47 26.63 -2.26
N ILE A 527 -20.70 27.95 -2.22
CA ILE A 527 -21.32 28.63 -1.06
C ILE A 527 -22.78 28.19 -0.87
N GLU A 528 -23.50 27.94 -1.97
CA GLU A 528 -24.91 27.54 -1.95
C GLU A 528 -25.13 26.08 -1.55
N LEU A 529 -24.24 25.16 -1.98
CA LEU A 529 -24.44 23.72 -1.85
C LEU A 529 -24.62 23.21 -0.42
N LYS A 530 -23.89 23.81 0.55
CA LYS A 530 -23.93 23.47 1.99
C LYS A 530 -24.09 21.95 2.25
N PRO A 531 -23.19 21.10 1.74
CA PRO A 531 -23.33 19.66 1.84
C PRO A 531 -23.24 19.18 3.29
N LYS A 532 -23.88 18.05 3.58
CA LYS A 532 -23.68 17.34 4.84
C LYS A 532 -22.26 16.74 4.89
N PRO A 533 -21.62 16.71 6.07
CA PRO A 533 -20.42 15.91 6.29
C PRO A 533 -20.53 14.51 5.70
N PHE A 534 -19.51 14.09 4.96
CA PHE A 534 -19.49 12.79 4.29
C PHE A 534 -18.08 12.22 4.22
N VAL A 535 -17.97 10.91 4.43
CA VAL A 535 -16.75 10.12 4.22
C VAL A 535 -17.16 8.82 3.53
N PRO A 536 -16.59 8.48 2.36
CA PRO A 536 -16.86 7.20 1.71
C PRO A 536 -16.49 6.05 2.63
N PHE A 537 -17.29 4.98 2.63
CA PHE A 537 -17.08 3.83 3.52
C PHE A 537 -15.64 3.28 3.46
N GLU A 538 -15.03 3.20 2.28
CA GLU A 538 -13.65 2.71 2.11
C GLU A 538 -12.56 3.54 2.81
N PHE A 539 -12.87 4.78 3.18
CA PHE A 539 -12.01 5.67 3.96
C PHE A 539 -12.43 5.77 5.44
N SER A 540 -13.41 4.96 5.88
CA SER A 540 -13.78 4.83 7.29
C SER A 540 -12.91 3.78 8.00
N PRO A 541 -12.83 3.79 9.35
CA PRO A 541 -12.17 2.72 10.10
C PRO A 541 -12.77 1.33 9.79
N ALA A 542 -14.10 1.22 9.72
CA ALA A 542 -14.78 -0.05 9.41
C ALA A 542 -14.44 -0.55 8.00
N GLY A 543 -14.48 0.34 7.00
CA GLY A 543 -14.16 -0.02 5.63
C GLY A 543 -12.69 -0.40 5.43
N MET A 544 -11.76 0.26 6.12
CA MET A 544 -10.35 -0.13 6.10
C MET A 544 -10.13 -1.49 6.79
N LEU A 545 -10.76 -1.76 7.94
CA LEU A 545 -10.67 -3.05 8.64
C LEU A 545 -11.18 -4.19 7.76
N LEU A 546 -12.34 -4.03 7.13
CA LEU A 546 -12.92 -5.02 6.21
C LEU A 546 -11.95 -5.31 5.06
N ARG A 547 -11.49 -4.26 4.39
CA ARG A 547 -10.62 -4.35 3.22
C ARG A 547 -9.30 -5.04 3.55
N VAL A 548 -8.61 -4.60 4.61
CA VAL A 548 -7.31 -5.16 5.00
C VAL A 548 -7.47 -6.61 5.45
N ALA A 549 -8.50 -6.94 6.23
CA ALA A 549 -8.76 -8.32 6.67
C ALA A 549 -8.97 -9.26 5.47
N LEU A 550 -9.84 -8.89 4.53
CA LEU A 550 -10.12 -9.69 3.33
C LEU A 550 -8.90 -9.87 2.44
N LEU A 551 -8.18 -8.78 2.15
CA LEU A 551 -7.01 -8.84 1.28
C LEU A 551 -5.92 -9.73 1.87
N LEU A 552 -5.67 -9.66 3.19
CA LEU A 552 -4.68 -10.51 3.84
C LEU A 552 -5.07 -11.99 3.85
N GLU A 553 -6.37 -12.28 3.99
CA GLU A 553 -6.84 -13.66 4.04
C GLU A 553 -6.94 -14.30 2.65
N LYS A 554 -7.41 -13.55 1.65
CA LYS A 554 -7.87 -14.10 0.37
C LYS A 554 -6.95 -13.79 -0.81
N GLN A 555 -6.19 -12.68 -0.78
CA GLN A 555 -5.36 -12.29 -1.93
C GLN A 555 -4.07 -13.12 -1.98
N GLU A 556 -4.10 -14.21 -2.76
CA GLU A 556 -2.93 -15.07 -2.98
C GLU A 556 -2.04 -14.59 -4.14
N THR A 557 -0.73 -14.58 -3.86
CA THR A 557 0.34 -14.19 -4.81
C THR A 557 1.53 -15.16 -4.81
N CYS A 558 1.55 -16.17 -3.94
CA CYS A 558 2.61 -17.18 -3.80
C CYS A 558 2.28 -18.52 -4.44
N GLY A 559 1.07 -19.05 -4.24
CA GLY A 559 0.70 -20.43 -4.59
C GLY A 559 -0.07 -20.56 -5.91
N LYS A 560 0.04 -21.74 -6.55
CA LYS A 560 -0.88 -22.13 -7.63
C LYS A 560 -2.18 -22.67 -7.01
N ILE A 561 -3.19 -21.83 -6.92
CA ILE A 561 -4.49 -22.20 -6.37
C ILE A 561 -5.44 -22.70 -7.47
N ALA A 562 -6.20 -23.77 -7.16
CA ALA A 562 -7.34 -24.25 -7.93
C ALA A 562 -8.25 -23.11 -8.41
N LYS A 563 -8.81 -23.21 -9.62
CA LYS A 563 -9.76 -22.22 -10.12
C LYS A 563 -10.95 -22.01 -9.17
N SER A 564 -11.42 -23.08 -8.52
CA SER A 564 -12.52 -23.09 -7.54
C SER A 564 -12.23 -22.32 -6.25
N LYS A 565 -10.96 -22.09 -5.93
CA LYS A 565 -10.51 -21.42 -4.70
C LYS A 565 -9.87 -20.05 -4.95
N ARG A 566 -9.87 -19.58 -6.21
CA ARG A 566 -9.34 -18.25 -6.53
C ARG A 566 -10.28 -17.18 -5.98
N TRP A 567 -9.65 -16.11 -5.52
CA TRP A 567 -10.33 -14.91 -5.07
C TRP A 567 -9.78 -13.71 -5.87
N PRO A 568 -10.64 -12.83 -6.42
CA PRO A 568 -12.11 -12.92 -6.44
C PRO A 568 -12.68 -14.17 -7.15
N PRO A 569 -13.88 -14.66 -6.80
CA PRO A 569 -14.44 -15.90 -7.35
C PRO A 569 -14.60 -15.84 -8.88
N VAL A 570 -14.02 -16.79 -9.61
CA VAL A 570 -13.94 -16.74 -11.09
C VAL A 570 -15.31 -16.75 -11.77
N ASN A 571 -16.35 -17.30 -11.12
CA ASN A 571 -17.72 -17.29 -11.66
C ASN A 571 -18.33 -15.89 -11.75
N GLN A 572 -17.76 -14.89 -11.06
CA GLN A 572 -18.17 -13.49 -11.17
C GLN A 572 -17.51 -12.74 -12.33
N MET A 573 -16.49 -13.33 -12.96
CA MET A 573 -15.76 -12.71 -14.06
C MET A 573 -16.70 -12.43 -15.24
N LYS A 574 -16.74 -11.16 -15.66
CA LYS A 574 -17.34 -10.74 -16.92
C LYS A 574 -16.24 -10.37 -17.90
N ILE A 575 -16.44 -10.69 -19.17
CA ILE A 575 -15.43 -10.45 -20.22
C ILE A 575 -16.03 -9.48 -21.22
N PHE A 576 -15.33 -8.37 -21.43
CA PHE A 576 -15.70 -7.36 -22.43
C PHE A 576 -14.57 -7.18 -23.43
N LYS A 577 -14.91 -6.65 -24.61
CA LYS A 577 -13.93 -6.16 -25.60
C LYS A 577 -13.89 -4.64 -25.52
N THR A 578 -12.71 -4.05 -25.72
CA THR A 578 -12.60 -2.59 -25.87
C THR A 578 -13.42 -2.15 -27.08
N VAL A 579 -14.23 -1.10 -26.91
CA VAL A 579 -15.08 -0.58 -27.99
C VAL A 579 -14.38 0.55 -28.73
N ASN A 580 -13.84 1.53 -28.00
CA ASN A 580 -13.11 2.61 -28.63
C ASN A 580 -11.63 2.27 -28.77
N SER A 581 -11.08 2.73 -29.88
CA SER A 581 -9.67 2.63 -30.18
C SER A 581 -8.85 3.39 -29.12
N GLY A 582 -7.89 2.70 -28.49
CA GLY A 582 -7.04 3.27 -27.42
C GLY A 582 -7.60 3.11 -26.01
N ASP A 583 -8.79 2.54 -25.83
CA ASP A 583 -9.35 2.27 -24.50
C ASP A 583 -8.50 1.22 -23.75
N SER A 584 -8.25 1.48 -22.46
CA SER A 584 -7.72 0.47 -21.55
C SER A 584 -8.83 -0.46 -21.05
N CYS A 585 -8.43 -1.53 -20.35
CA CYS A 585 -9.41 -2.39 -19.71
C CYS A 585 -10.07 -1.72 -18.50
N GLU A 586 -9.38 -0.83 -17.80
CA GLU A 586 -9.98 0.03 -16.76
C GLU A 586 -11.13 0.84 -17.34
N MET A 587 -10.88 1.59 -18.42
CA MET A 587 -11.91 2.42 -19.07
C MET A 587 -13.10 1.57 -19.53
N THR A 588 -12.81 0.42 -20.14
CA THR A 588 -13.85 -0.52 -20.59
C THR A 588 -14.70 -1.02 -19.42
N CYS A 589 -14.09 -1.50 -18.34
CA CYS A 589 -14.83 -1.98 -17.17
C CYS A 589 -15.59 -0.86 -16.46
N HIS A 590 -14.99 0.32 -16.30
CA HIS A 590 -15.61 1.47 -15.65
C HIS A 590 -16.84 1.95 -16.43
N SER A 591 -16.81 1.94 -17.77
CA SER A 591 -17.99 2.24 -18.61
C SER A 591 -19.18 1.32 -18.34
N GLN A 592 -18.93 0.11 -17.81
CA GLN A 592 -19.93 -0.87 -17.43
C GLN A 592 -20.27 -0.82 -15.93
N LYS A 593 -19.80 0.18 -15.18
CA LYS A 593 -19.89 0.27 -13.70
C LYS A 593 -19.27 -0.94 -13.01
N MET A 594 -18.14 -1.40 -13.52
CA MET A 594 -17.35 -2.53 -13.02
C MET A 594 -15.88 -2.10 -12.87
N LYS A 595 -15.07 -2.92 -12.21
CA LYS A 595 -13.61 -2.73 -12.16
C LYS A 595 -12.90 -3.81 -12.97
N CYS A 596 -11.77 -3.48 -13.57
CA CYS A 596 -10.90 -4.49 -14.15
C CYS A 596 -10.30 -5.36 -13.03
N GLU A 597 -10.21 -6.67 -13.26
CA GLU A 597 -9.68 -7.62 -12.27
C GLU A 597 -8.48 -8.34 -12.85
N SER A 598 -7.29 -7.88 -12.47
CA SER A 598 -6.02 -8.35 -13.05
C SER A 598 -5.74 -9.83 -12.77
N SER A 599 -6.26 -10.41 -11.68
CA SER A 599 -6.09 -11.83 -11.36
C SER A 599 -6.78 -12.80 -12.33
N TYR A 600 -7.70 -12.28 -13.15
CA TYR A 600 -8.41 -13.04 -14.17
C TYR A 600 -7.70 -13.11 -15.52
N PHE A 601 -6.71 -12.25 -15.79
CA PHE A 601 -5.98 -12.29 -17.05
C PHE A 601 -5.36 -13.66 -17.37
N PRO A 602 -4.71 -14.37 -16.44
CA PRO A 602 -4.20 -15.72 -16.70
C PRO A 602 -5.28 -16.73 -17.11
N ILE A 603 -6.55 -16.49 -16.77
CA ILE A 603 -7.69 -17.36 -17.09
C ILE A 603 -8.18 -17.08 -18.51
N ILE A 604 -8.28 -15.80 -18.87
CA ILE A 604 -8.76 -15.37 -20.20
C ILE A 604 -7.66 -15.37 -21.26
N ASN A 605 -6.40 -15.56 -20.87
CA ASN A 605 -5.27 -15.73 -21.79
C ASN A 605 -5.27 -17.14 -22.42
N SER A 606 -6.33 -17.45 -23.17
CA SER A 606 -6.62 -18.77 -23.71
C SER A 606 -6.76 -18.72 -25.23
N PRO A 607 -5.99 -19.54 -26.00
CA PRO A 607 -6.10 -19.60 -27.45
C PRO A 607 -7.53 -19.83 -27.94
N SER A 608 -8.24 -20.80 -27.34
CA SER A 608 -9.61 -21.15 -27.73
C SER A 608 -10.61 -20.02 -27.45
N LEU A 609 -10.42 -19.28 -26.35
CA LEU A 609 -11.24 -18.10 -26.07
C LEU A 609 -11.02 -17.01 -27.12
N LEU A 610 -9.76 -16.69 -27.44
CA LEU A 610 -9.44 -15.62 -28.41
C LEU A 610 -9.88 -15.97 -29.83
N GLN A 611 -9.65 -17.21 -30.28
CA GLN A 611 -10.13 -17.70 -31.57
C GLN A 611 -11.64 -17.55 -31.70
N ARG A 612 -12.40 -17.87 -30.63
CA ARG A 612 -13.85 -17.68 -30.62
C ARG A 612 -14.25 -16.20 -30.59
N GLN A 613 -13.55 -15.36 -29.84
CA GLN A 613 -13.89 -13.95 -29.68
C GLN A 613 -13.58 -13.11 -30.93
N PHE A 614 -12.60 -13.50 -31.73
CA PHE A 614 -12.10 -12.74 -32.88
C PHE A 614 -12.14 -13.49 -34.21
N GLY A 615 -12.58 -14.75 -34.25
CA GLY A 615 -12.76 -15.51 -35.48
C GLY A 615 -11.45 -15.90 -36.19
N CYS A 616 -10.34 -16.06 -35.48
CA CYS A 616 -9.06 -16.45 -36.08
C CYS A 616 -8.78 -17.95 -36.04
N SER A 617 -7.96 -18.40 -36.98
CA SER A 617 -7.50 -19.80 -37.10
C SER A 617 -6.47 -20.19 -36.05
N SER A 618 -5.58 -19.28 -35.66
CA SER A 618 -4.49 -19.51 -34.70
C SER A 618 -4.20 -18.27 -33.87
N THR A 619 -3.58 -18.45 -32.70
CA THR A 619 -3.10 -17.36 -31.87
C THR A 619 -1.58 -17.24 -31.86
N ILE A 620 -1.07 -16.02 -31.69
CA ILE A 620 0.37 -15.72 -31.63
C ILE A 620 0.74 -15.25 -30.21
N PRO A 621 1.89 -15.63 -29.66
CA PRO A 621 2.38 -15.08 -28.39
C PRO A 621 3.01 -13.69 -28.57
N ASP A 622 2.71 -12.77 -27.65
CA ASP A 622 3.37 -11.45 -27.55
C ASP A 622 3.68 -11.11 -26.09
N ALA A 623 4.78 -10.40 -25.84
CA ALA A 623 5.20 -9.92 -24.53
C ALA A 623 4.89 -8.42 -24.44
N SER A 624 3.60 -8.09 -24.45
CA SER A 624 3.09 -6.73 -24.54
C SER A 624 2.09 -6.45 -23.42
N PRO A 625 2.08 -5.24 -22.81
CA PRO A 625 1.14 -4.88 -21.77
C PRO A 625 -0.33 -4.88 -22.22
N PHE A 626 -0.55 -4.95 -23.54
CA PHE A 626 -1.88 -4.95 -24.13
C PHE A 626 -2.48 -6.37 -24.22
N ALA A 627 -1.66 -7.42 -24.16
CA ALA A 627 -2.14 -8.80 -24.31
C ALA A 627 -2.89 -9.29 -23.04
N PRO A 628 -3.98 -10.06 -23.21
CA PRO A 628 -4.50 -10.59 -24.47
C PRO A 628 -5.34 -9.59 -25.27
N PHE A 629 -5.13 -9.56 -26.59
CA PHE A 629 -5.83 -8.69 -27.53
C PHE A 629 -5.93 -9.39 -28.88
N ASN A 630 -6.95 -9.08 -29.69
CA ASN A 630 -7.18 -9.73 -30.99
C ASN A 630 -6.92 -11.25 -30.90
N CYS A 631 -6.01 -11.77 -31.73
CA CYS A 631 -5.59 -13.18 -31.72
C CYS A 631 -4.23 -13.40 -31.08
N THR A 632 -3.92 -12.59 -30.07
CA THR A 632 -2.62 -12.55 -29.42
C THR A 632 -2.75 -12.93 -27.95
N VAL A 633 -2.04 -13.99 -27.56
CA VAL A 633 -1.92 -14.42 -26.17
C VAL A 633 -0.71 -13.74 -25.51
N GLN A 634 -0.85 -13.42 -24.23
CA GLN A 634 0.25 -12.94 -23.41
C GLN A 634 1.28 -14.05 -23.17
N SER A 635 2.54 -13.73 -23.40
CA SER A 635 3.69 -14.61 -23.13
C SER A 635 4.46 -14.25 -21.85
N SER A 636 4.20 -13.09 -21.26
CA SER A 636 4.79 -12.64 -20.00
C SER A 636 3.73 -12.32 -18.95
N ALA A 637 3.66 -13.12 -17.88
CA ALA A 637 2.69 -12.90 -16.80
C ALA A 637 2.86 -11.54 -16.08
N TYR A 638 4.05 -10.94 -16.12
CA TYR A 638 4.33 -9.62 -15.53
C TYR A 638 3.76 -8.44 -16.34
N LEU A 639 3.26 -8.71 -17.55
CA LEU A 639 2.74 -7.70 -18.47
C LEU A 639 1.22 -7.79 -18.65
N PHE A 640 0.51 -8.58 -17.84
CA PHE A 640 -0.93 -8.37 -17.77
C PHE A 640 -1.20 -6.98 -17.17
N SER A 641 -2.09 -6.23 -17.82
CA SER A 641 -2.42 -4.86 -17.39
C SER A 641 -3.88 -4.50 -17.62
N CYS A 642 -4.52 -3.94 -16.59
CA CYS A 642 -5.76 -3.21 -16.68
C CYS A 642 -5.55 -1.81 -17.29
N ALA A 643 -4.51 -1.10 -16.84
CA ALA A 643 -4.32 0.33 -17.10
C ALA A 643 -3.76 0.68 -18.49
N SER A 644 -3.00 -0.22 -19.11
CA SER A 644 -2.30 0.08 -20.36
C SER A 644 -3.26 0.36 -21.52
N ARG A 645 -3.13 1.56 -22.10
CA ARG A 645 -3.84 2.03 -23.30
C ARG A 645 -3.12 1.54 -24.57
N PRO A 646 -3.78 0.75 -25.43
CA PRO A 646 -3.14 0.17 -26.59
C PRO A 646 -3.09 1.14 -27.80
N PRO A 647 -2.32 0.83 -28.86
CA PRO A 647 -2.42 1.50 -30.16
C PRO A 647 -3.81 1.35 -30.81
N LEU A 648 -4.10 2.15 -31.83
CA LEU A 648 -5.46 2.30 -32.38
C LEU A 648 -6.09 1.01 -32.94
N GLU A 649 -5.29 0.08 -33.44
CA GLU A 649 -5.77 -1.16 -34.11
C GLU A 649 -5.97 -2.35 -33.15
N VAL A 650 -5.71 -2.15 -31.86
CA VAL A 650 -5.68 -3.21 -30.87
C VAL A 650 -6.99 -3.25 -30.09
N VAL A 651 -7.70 -4.37 -30.19
CA VAL A 651 -8.92 -4.64 -29.42
C VAL A 651 -8.60 -5.62 -28.30
N ARG A 652 -8.63 -5.13 -27.06
CA ARG A 652 -8.27 -5.93 -25.87
C ARG A 652 -9.45 -6.76 -25.38
N VAL A 653 -9.14 -7.88 -24.74
CA VAL A 653 -10.11 -8.65 -23.96
C VAL A 653 -9.92 -8.32 -22.48
N CYS A 654 -10.95 -7.77 -21.88
CA CYS A 654 -10.90 -7.16 -20.55
C CYS A 654 -11.72 -7.97 -19.55
N PRO A 655 -11.09 -8.53 -18.50
CA PRO A 655 -11.78 -9.20 -17.44
C PRO A 655 -12.22 -8.18 -16.38
N CYS A 656 -13.52 -8.12 -16.12
CA CYS A 656 -14.12 -7.21 -15.17
C CYS A 656 -14.82 -7.98 -14.03
N ARG A 657 -14.93 -7.32 -12.88
CA ARG A 657 -15.72 -7.76 -11.72
C ARG A 657 -16.58 -6.62 -11.17
N ASP A 658 -17.61 -6.97 -10.41
CA ASP A 658 -18.36 -5.98 -9.65
C ASP A 658 -17.60 -5.54 -8.39
N TYR A 659 -18.17 -4.57 -7.69
CA TYR A 659 -17.67 -4.08 -6.40
C TYR A 659 -18.83 -3.72 -5.47
N ILE A 660 -18.55 -3.70 -4.17
CA ILE A 660 -19.46 -3.16 -3.17
C ILE A 660 -19.39 -1.62 -3.27
N PRO A 661 -20.52 -0.90 -3.36
CA PRO A 661 -20.53 0.56 -3.37
C PRO A 661 -19.67 1.14 -2.24
N GLU A 662 -18.85 2.14 -2.56
CA GLU A 662 -17.89 2.76 -1.63
C GLU A 662 -16.89 1.78 -0.99
N GLN A 663 -16.66 0.61 -1.61
CA GLN A 663 -15.60 -0.35 -1.24
C GLN A 663 -15.07 -1.02 -2.50
N HIS A 664 -14.36 -0.24 -3.33
CA HIS A 664 -13.92 -0.64 -4.67
C HIS A 664 -13.00 -1.88 -4.68
N ALA A 665 -12.26 -2.11 -3.59
CA ALA A 665 -11.36 -3.25 -3.44
C ALA A 665 -12.07 -4.61 -3.32
N VAL A 666 -13.36 -4.63 -2.99
CA VAL A 666 -14.09 -5.87 -2.64
C VAL A 666 -15.30 -6.06 -3.55
N CYS A 667 -15.40 -7.22 -4.19
CA CYS A 667 -16.56 -7.62 -4.99
C CYS A 667 -17.72 -8.11 -4.11
N LYS A 668 -18.95 -8.15 -4.61
CA LYS A 668 -20.10 -8.54 -3.77
C LYS A 668 -20.01 -9.99 -3.30
N ALA A 669 -19.51 -10.88 -4.16
CA ALA A 669 -19.28 -12.29 -3.83
C ALA A 669 -17.92 -12.56 -3.16
N CYS A 670 -17.17 -11.50 -2.78
CA CYS A 670 -15.84 -11.63 -2.18
C CYS A 670 -15.87 -11.72 -0.65
N LEU A 671 -17.04 -11.52 -0.04
CA LEU A 671 -17.28 -11.52 1.40
C LEU A 671 -17.27 -12.91 2.02
#